data_AF-A0A8D0MQE1-F1
#
_entry.id   AF-A0A8D0MQE1-F1
#
_cell.length_a   1.000
_cell.length_b   1.000
_cell.length_c   1.000
_cell.angle_alpha   90.00
_cell.angle_beta   90.00
_cell.angle_gamma   90.00
#
_symmetry.space_group_name_H-M   'P 1'
#
loop_
_entity.id
_entity.type
_entity.pdbx_description
1 polymer ?
#
loop_
_entity_poly.entity_id
_entity_poly.type
_entity_poly.pdbx_seq_one_letter_code
_entity_poly.pdbx_strand_id
1 'polypeptide(L)'
;AWAPSSLCSGLGPAQPLGLGHPVPEWGGQAAEGDTLLSHDPSPAPNSPPLTRPPEGPKFPRVKNWEVGSITYDTLCAQSQQDGPCTPRRCLGSLVFPRKLQSRPSQGPPPTEQLLSQARDFINQSGSQAHEQRLQEVEAEVAATGTYQLRENELVFGAKQAWRNAPRCVGRIQWGKLQVFDARDCSSAQEMFTYICNHIKYATNRGNLRSAITVFPQRTPGRGDFRIWNSQLVRYAGYRQQDGSVRGDPANVEITELCIQHGWTPGNGRFDVLPLLLQAPDEPPELFALPPELVLEVPLEHPTLEWFAALGLRWYALPAVSNMLLEIGGLEFPAAPFSGWYMSTEIGTRNLCDPHRYNILEDVAVCMDLDTRTTSSLWKDKAAVEINLAVLHSYQLAKVTIVDHHAATASFMKHLENEQKARGGCPADWAWIVPPISGSLTPVFHQEMVNYVLSPAFRYQPDPWKGSAAKGTGIARKKTFKEVANAVKISASLMGTVMAKRVKATILYASETGRAQSYAQQLGRLFRKAFDPRVLCMDEYDVVSLEHETLVLVVTSTFGNGDPPENGESFAAALMEMSGPYNGSPRPEQHRSYKIRFNSVSCSDPLVSSWRRKRKESSNTDSAGALGTLRFCVFGLGSRAYPHFCAFARAVDTRLEELGGERLLQLGQGDELCGQEEAFRGWAQAAFQASCETFCVGEDAKAAARDIFSPKRSWKRQRYRLSAQAEGLQLLPGLVHVHRRKMFQATVLSVENLQSSKSTRATILVRLDTEGQEGLQYQPGDHIGICPPNRPGLVEALLSRSIPGLTQWVKDPALLPKCSLACTEDGETPRRLSPGGVEKGSQQANRQGQEVPSSLPPPCPSQDPRRYEEWKWFRCPTLLEVLEQFPSVALPAPLLLTQLPLLQPRYYSVSSAPSTYPGEIHLTVAVLAYRTQDGLGPLHYGVCSTWLSQLKPGDPVPCFIRAAPSFRLPPDPSLPCILVGPGTGIAPFRGFWQERLHDIESKGLQPAPMTLVFGCRCSQLDHLYRDEVQDAQQRGVFGRVLTAFSREPDSPKTYVQDILRTELAAEVHRVLCLERGHMFVCGDVTMATSVLQTVQRILATEGNMELDEAGDVIGVLRDQQRYHEDIFGLTLRTQEVTSRIRTQSFSLQERHLRGAVPWAFDPPGPDTPGP
;
A
#
# COMPACT_ATOMS: atom_id res chain seq x y z
N ALA A 1 1.58 -2.75 67.47
CA ALA A 1 1.00 -1.56 68.11
C ALA A 1 -0.24 -1.17 67.34
N TRP A 2 -1.38 -1.26 68.03
CA TRP A 2 -2.67 -0.63 67.75
C TRP A 2 -3.40 -1.03 66.46
N ALA A 3 -4.03 -2.20 66.56
CA ALA A 3 -5.39 -2.43 66.08
C ALA A 3 -6.40 -1.72 67.04
N PRO A 4 -7.70 -2.10 67.16
CA PRO A 4 -8.66 -2.73 66.24
C PRO A 4 -10.09 -2.11 66.36
N SER A 5 -11.04 -2.60 65.56
CA SER A 5 -12.27 -3.23 66.12
C SER A 5 -12.99 -4.03 65.01
N SER A 6 -12.99 -5.37 64.97
CA SER A 6 -13.47 -6.39 65.94
C SER A 6 -15.01 -6.40 65.96
N LEU A 7 -15.75 -7.46 65.63
CA LEU A 7 -15.88 -8.80 66.26
C LEU A 7 -17.13 -9.46 65.60
N CYS A 8 -17.37 -10.78 65.57
CA CYS A 8 -16.58 -11.97 65.87
C CYS A 8 -17.31 -13.23 65.38
N SER A 9 -16.52 -14.30 65.21
CA SER A 9 -16.75 -15.73 65.52
C SER A 9 -18.17 -16.18 65.93
N GLY A 10 -18.72 -17.31 65.45
CA GLY A 10 -18.07 -18.59 65.20
C GLY A 10 -18.57 -19.61 66.24
N LEU A 11 -18.98 -20.80 65.80
CA LEU A 11 -19.03 -22.09 66.53
C LEU A 11 -19.68 -23.15 65.60
N GLY A 12 -18.96 -24.23 65.28
CA GLY A 12 -19.56 -25.50 64.80
C GLY A 12 -20.13 -26.32 65.97
N PRO A 13 -20.35 -27.65 65.89
CA PRO A 13 -20.21 -28.59 64.76
C PRO A 13 -21.43 -29.55 64.59
N ALA A 14 -21.34 -30.54 63.68
CA ALA A 14 -21.90 -31.91 63.73
C ALA A 14 -22.59 -32.43 62.43
N GLN A 15 -22.04 -33.52 61.88
CA GLN A 15 -22.75 -34.56 61.08
C GLN A 15 -23.57 -35.47 62.03
N PRO A 16 -24.49 -36.40 61.62
CA PRO A 16 -24.59 -37.11 60.33
C PRO A 16 -26.02 -37.45 59.79
N LEU A 17 -26.06 -38.04 58.57
CA LEU A 17 -27.03 -39.02 58.00
C LEU A 17 -28.56 -38.73 57.99
N GLY A 18 -29.21 -38.95 56.83
CA GLY A 18 -30.62 -39.37 56.79
C GLY A 18 -31.45 -38.98 55.56
N LEU A 19 -31.63 -39.95 54.66
CA LEU A 19 -32.82 -40.30 53.85
C LEU A 19 -34.05 -39.35 53.85
N GLY A 20 -34.61 -39.10 52.66
CA GLY A 20 -36.05 -38.85 52.52
C GLY A 20 -36.48 -37.89 51.40
N HIS A 21 -36.74 -38.42 50.21
CA HIS A 21 -37.70 -37.87 49.24
C HIS A 21 -39.12 -37.82 49.87
N PRO A 22 -40.07 -36.95 49.44
CA PRO A 22 -40.78 -37.21 48.19
C PRO A 22 -41.26 -36.00 47.37
N VAL A 23 -41.45 -36.30 46.09
CA VAL A 23 -42.28 -35.61 45.10
C VAL A 23 -43.76 -35.83 45.43
N PRO A 24 -44.67 -34.85 45.20
CA PRO A 24 -46.09 -35.14 45.03
C PRO A 24 -46.48 -35.13 43.55
N GLU A 25 -46.82 -36.32 43.04
CA GLU A 25 -47.77 -36.55 41.94
C GLU A 25 -49.19 -36.17 42.36
N TRP A 26 -50.06 -35.83 41.40
CA TRP A 26 -51.46 -36.29 41.27
C TRP A 26 -51.77 -36.16 39.76
N GLY A 27 -52.03 -37.18 38.96
CA GLY A 27 -52.77 -38.44 39.16
C GLY A 27 -53.90 -38.41 38.11
N GLY A 28 -53.92 -39.24 37.06
CA GLY A 28 -54.33 -40.65 37.05
C GLY A 28 -55.60 -40.77 36.18
N GLN A 29 -55.97 -41.87 35.53
CA GLN A 29 -55.45 -43.23 35.49
C GLN A 29 -56.26 -44.06 34.46
N ALA A 30 -55.59 -45.08 33.87
CA ALA A 30 -56.06 -46.43 33.50
C ALA A 30 -57.24 -46.61 32.49
N ALA A 31 -57.32 -47.67 31.67
CA ALA A 31 -56.89 -49.05 31.90
C ALA A 31 -56.64 -49.86 30.60
N GLU A 32 -56.02 -51.02 30.80
CA GLU A 32 -55.62 -52.08 29.87
C GLU A 32 -56.75 -52.94 29.28
N GLY A 33 -56.52 -53.44 28.06
CA GLY A 33 -56.87 -54.81 27.62
C GLY A 33 -58.31 -55.04 27.12
N ASP A 34 -58.61 -55.84 26.11
CA ASP A 34 -57.93 -56.89 25.38
C ASP A 34 -58.84 -57.25 24.16
N THR A 35 -58.42 -58.16 23.29
CA THR A 35 -59.21 -58.95 22.30
C THR A 35 -59.45 -58.48 20.85
N LEU A 36 -59.34 -59.51 20.01
CA LEU A 36 -59.32 -59.63 18.55
C LEU A 36 -60.71 -59.61 17.87
N LEU A 37 -60.71 -59.18 16.59
CA LEU A 37 -61.65 -59.46 15.49
C LEU A 37 -63.08 -58.88 15.68
N SER A 38 -63.60 -58.02 14.80
CA SER A 38 -63.93 -58.38 13.42
C SER A 38 -64.69 -57.23 12.70
N HIS A 39 -64.69 -57.32 11.36
CA HIS A 39 -65.67 -56.79 10.39
C HIS A 39 -65.67 -55.31 9.99
N ASP A 40 -65.11 -55.10 8.79
CA ASP A 40 -65.53 -54.15 7.75
C ASP A 40 -67.05 -54.18 7.51
N PRO A 41 -67.67 -53.05 7.12
CA PRO A 41 -67.96 -52.87 5.69
C PRO A 41 -67.80 -51.43 5.14
N SER A 42 -67.37 -51.33 3.89
CA SER A 42 -67.45 -50.13 3.01
C SER A 42 -68.85 -50.04 2.31
N PRO A 43 -69.20 -49.05 1.43
CA PRO A 43 -68.56 -47.76 1.07
C PRO A 43 -69.49 -46.52 0.79
N ALA A 44 -68.85 -45.32 0.78
CA ALA A 44 -69.03 -44.11 -0.09
C ALA A 44 -70.29 -43.17 -0.02
N PRO A 45 -70.24 -41.90 -0.50
CA PRO A 45 -69.12 -40.93 -0.65
C PRO A 45 -69.45 -39.47 -0.20
N ASN A 46 -68.42 -38.65 0.10
CA ASN A 46 -68.27 -37.22 -0.32
C ASN A 46 -67.42 -36.41 0.66
N SER A 47 -66.12 -36.30 0.39
CA SER A 47 -65.32 -35.07 0.48
C SER A 47 -63.86 -35.40 0.13
N PRO A 48 -63.14 -34.57 -0.65
CA PRO A 48 -61.74 -34.83 -0.96
C PRO A 48 -60.92 -34.61 0.32
N PRO A 49 -60.03 -35.54 0.72
CA PRO A 49 -59.09 -35.25 1.78
C PRO A 49 -58.06 -34.24 1.26
N LEU A 50 -57.98 -33.10 1.95
CA LEU A 50 -56.87 -32.15 1.82
C LEU A 50 -55.56 -32.91 2.04
N THR A 51 -54.87 -33.22 0.95
CA THR A 51 -53.49 -33.67 0.96
C THR A 51 -52.66 -32.64 1.72
N ARG A 52 -52.07 -33.05 2.86
CA ARG A 52 -50.99 -32.29 3.48
C ARG A 52 -49.96 -31.97 2.39
N PRO A 53 -49.51 -30.71 2.26
CA PRO A 53 -48.42 -30.40 1.35
C PRO A 53 -47.21 -31.25 1.75
N PRO A 54 -46.41 -31.73 0.79
CA PRO A 54 -45.19 -32.46 1.09
C PRO A 54 -44.34 -31.62 2.05
N GLU A 55 -43.97 -32.17 3.22
CA GLU A 55 -43.05 -31.49 4.14
C GLU A 55 -41.79 -31.13 3.35
N GLY A 56 -41.50 -29.82 3.26
CA GLY A 56 -40.29 -29.33 2.60
C GLY A 56 -39.02 -29.94 3.22
N PRO A 57 -37.87 -29.85 2.53
CA PRO A 57 -36.62 -30.44 3.00
C PRO A 57 -36.26 -29.93 4.42
N LYS A 58 -36.17 -30.84 5.39
CA LYS A 58 -35.78 -30.53 6.77
C LYS A 58 -34.26 -30.39 6.83
N PHE A 59 -33.77 -29.16 6.86
CA PHE A 59 -32.35 -28.86 7.03
C PHE A 59 -31.92 -29.00 8.51
N PRO A 60 -30.68 -29.45 8.80
CA PRO A 60 -30.16 -29.50 10.17
C PRO A 60 -30.24 -28.13 10.85
N ARG A 61 -30.93 -28.10 11.98
CA ARG A 61 -30.97 -26.93 12.87
C ARG A 61 -29.71 -26.93 13.72
N VAL A 62 -28.96 -25.84 13.69
CA VAL A 62 -27.80 -25.61 14.55
C VAL A 62 -28.05 -24.42 15.47
N LYS A 63 -27.76 -24.60 16.76
CA LYS A 63 -27.92 -23.60 17.80
C LYS A 63 -26.57 -23.17 18.36
N ASN A 64 -26.43 -21.87 18.60
CA ASN A 64 -25.41 -21.35 19.49
C ASN A 64 -25.96 -21.31 20.92
N TRP A 65 -25.32 -22.03 21.83
CA TRP A 65 -25.77 -22.16 23.22
C TRP A 65 -25.41 -20.97 24.11
N GLU A 66 -24.47 -20.14 23.70
CA GLU A 66 -24.03 -18.94 24.43
C GLU A 66 -24.96 -17.75 24.16
N VAL A 67 -25.24 -17.44 22.88
CA VAL A 67 -26.11 -16.32 22.49
C VAL A 67 -27.56 -16.72 22.16
N GLY A 68 -27.86 -18.03 22.13
CA GLY A 68 -29.21 -18.54 21.87
C GLY A 68 -29.67 -18.47 20.41
N SER A 69 -28.80 -18.03 19.49
CA SER A 69 -29.12 -17.92 18.07
C SER A 69 -29.33 -19.30 17.43
N ILE A 70 -30.27 -19.37 16.49
CA ILE A 70 -30.60 -20.60 15.75
C ILE A 70 -30.46 -20.31 14.26
N THR A 71 -29.73 -21.18 13.57
CA THR A 71 -29.60 -21.16 12.11
C THR A 71 -29.86 -22.56 11.54
N TYR A 72 -30.05 -22.64 10.23
CA TYR A 72 -30.26 -23.90 9.52
C TYR A 72 -29.14 -24.05 8.49
N ASP A 73 -28.41 -25.16 8.55
CA ASP A 73 -27.36 -25.43 7.56
C ASP A 73 -28.01 -26.01 6.30
N THR A 74 -28.26 -25.15 5.31
CA THR A 74 -28.82 -25.56 4.01
C THR A 74 -27.76 -26.08 3.06
N LEU A 75 -26.49 -25.73 3.29
CA LEU A 75 -25.36 -26.10 2.47
C LEU A 75 -25.06 -27.62 2.53
N CYS A 76 -25.36 -28.26 3.66
CA CYS A 76 -25.20 -29.70 3.81
C CYS A 76 -25.97 -30.53 2.76
N ALA A 77 -27.03 -29.99 2.15
CA ALA A 77 -27.79 -30.65 1.09
C ALA A 77 -26.97 -30.82 -0.21
N GLN A 78 -25.88 -30.07 -0.38
CA GLN A 78 -24.95 -30.22 -1.50
C GLN A 78 -23.89 -31.31 -1.26
N SER A 79 -23.86 -31.92 -0.07
CA SER A 79 -22.93 -33.02 0.24
C SER A 79 -23.37 -34.31 -0.47
N GLN A 80 -22.46 -34.92 -1.23
CA GLN A 80 -22.69 -36.22 -1.88
C GLN A 80 -22.42 -37.42 -0.94
N GLN A 81 -21.94 -37.17 0.29
CA GLN A 81 -21.67 -38.22 1.28
C GLN A 81 -22.59 -38.12 2.49
N ASP A 82 -23.11 -39.27 2.93
CA ASP A 82 -23.74 -39.41 4.24
C ASP A 82 -22.76 -38.99 5.32
N GLY A 83 -23.19 -38.09 6.21
CA GLY A 83 -22.38 -37.62 7.33
C GLY A 83 -21.86 -38.77 8.20
N PRO A 84 -20.82 -38.54 9.02
CA PRO A 84 -20.25 -39.59 9.88
C PRO A 84 -21.26 -40.11 10.92
N CYS A 85 -22.30 -39.34 11.24
CA CYS A 85 -23.34 -39.71 12.19
C CYS A 85 -24.54 -40.37 11.49
N THR A 86 -24.97 -41.50 12.02
CA THR A 86 -26.18 -42.24 11.60
C THR A 86 -27.29 -42.00 12.61
N PRO A 87 -28.57 -42.28 12.28
CA PRO A 87 -29.67 -42.20 13.25
C PRO A 87 -29.47 -43.06 14.51
N ARG A 88 -28.59 -44.07 14.47
CA ARG A 88 -28.30 -44.98 15.59
C ARG A 88 -27.00 -44.67 16.36
N ARG A 89 -26.07 -43.92 15.76
CA ARG A 89 -24.75 -43.64 16.35
C ARG A 89 -24.11 -42.42 15.71
N CYS A 90 -23.68 -41.46 16.51
CA CYS A 90 -22.87 -40.35 16.03
C CYS A 90 -21.37 -40.71 16.09
N LEU A 91 -20.71 -40.74 14.94
CA LEU A 91 -19.24 -40.93 14.85
C LEU A 91 -18.49 -39.60 14.75
N GLY A 92 -19.21 -38.47 14.81
CA GLY A 92 -18.63 -37.12 14.78
C GLY A 92 -17.83 -36.76 16.04
N SER A 93 -17.89 -37.57 17.09
CA SER A 93 -17.04 -37.44 18.29
C SER A 93 -15.70 -38.16 18.15
N LEU A 94 -15.46 -38.91 17.07
CA LEU A 94 -14.17 -39.56 16.81
C LEU A 94 -13.24 -38.61 16.06
N VAL A 95 -12.02 -38.47 16.57
CA VAL A 95 -10.98 -37.64 15.97
C VAL A 95 -10.56 -38.17 14.59
N PHE A 96 -10.62 -39.48 14.32
CA PHE A 96 -10.31 -40.08 13.01
C PHE A 96 -11.22 -41.28 12.67
N PRO A 97 -12.48 -41.06 12.27
CA PRO A 97 -13.37 -42.14 11.89
C PRO A 97 -12.93 -42.74 10.54
N ARG A 98 -12.85 -44.08 10.45
CA ARG A 98 -12.48 -44.81 9.22
C ARG A 98 -13.31 -44.42 8.00
N LYS A 99 -14.55 -43.93 8.20
CA LYS A 99 -15.46 -43.49 7.13
C LYS A 99 -15.03 -42.18 6.43
N LEU A 100 -14.10 -41.40 6.99
CA LEU A 100 -13.55 -40.19 6.35
C LEU A 100 -12.30 -40.48 5.49
N GLN A 101 -11.84 -41.73 5.45
CA GLN A 101 -10.81 -42.17 4.51
C GLN A 101 -11.48 -42.54 3.18
N SER A 102 -10.94 -42.01 2.08
CA SER A 102 -11.28 -42.47 0.75
C SER A 102 -10.97 -43.97 0.62
N ARG A 103 -11.83 -44.69 -0.12
CA ARG A 103 -11.52 -46.07 -0.48
C ARG A 103 -10.27 -46.07 -1.38
N PRO A 104 -9.43 -47.13 -1.33
CA PRO A 104 -8.37 -47.29 -2.32
C PRO A 104 -8.99 -47.28 -3.71
N SER A 105 -8.75 -46.23 -4.48
CA SER A 105 -9.30 -46.08 -5.82
C SER A 105 -8.55 -46.99 -6.79
N GLN A 106 -9.29 -47.67 -7.69
CA GLN A 106 -8.72 -48.49 -8.77
C GLN A 106 -8.61 -47.75 -10.11
N GLY A 107 -8.79 -46.42 -10.12
CA GLY A 107 -8.73 -45.60 -11.33
C GLY A 107 -9.61 -44.34 -11.21
N PRO A 108 -9.59 -43.44 -12.21
CA PRO A 108 -10.49 -42.28 -12.23
C PRO A 108 -11.98 -42.70 -12.22
N PRO A 109 -12.89 -41.82 -11.78
CA PRO A 109 -14.32 -42.12 -11.76
C PRO A 109 -14.86 -42.45 -13.17
N PRO A 110 -15.95 -43.24 -13.28
CA PRO A 110 -16.59 -43.52 -14.55
C PRO A 110 -16.89 -42.25 -15.33
N THR A 111 -16.77 -42.31 -16.66
CA THR A 111 -16.88 -41.15 -17.57
C THR A 111 -18.14 -40.31 -17.33
N GLU A 112 -19.29 -40.94 -17.09
CA GLU A 112 -20.55 -40.25 -16.83
C GLU A 112 -20.52 -39.47 -15.50
N GLN A 113 -19.94 -40.06 -14.46
CA GLN A 113 -19.77 -39.41 -13.16
C GLN A 113 -18.75 -38.26 -13.24
N LEU A 114 -17.64 -38.46 -13.98
CA LEU A 114 -16.64 -37.43 -14.21
C LEU A 114 -17.24 -36.22 -14.93
N LEU A 115 -18.03 -36.44 -15.98
CA LEU A 115 -18.71 -35.36 -16.71
C LEU A 115 -19.72 -34.63 -15.83
N SER A 116 -20.48 -35.33 -14.99
CA SER A 116 -21.39 -34.69 -14.03
C SER A 116 -20.63 -33.78 -13.07
N GLN A 117 -19.54 -34.26 -12.48
CA GLN A 117 -18.76 -33.49 -11.51
C GLN A 117 -18.00 -32.33 -12.17
N ALA A 118 -17.52 -32.50 -13.39
CA ALA A 118 -16.92 -31.43 -14.18
C ALA A 118 -17.96 -30.34 -14.52
N ARG A 119 -19.18 -30.73 -14.90
CA ARG A 119 -20.31 -29.81 -15.13
C ARG A 119 -20.65 -29.01 -13.89
N ASP A 120 -20.81 -29.67 -12.74
CA ASP A 120 -21.12 -29.00 -11.47
C ASP A 120 -20.04 -28.00 -11.07
N PHE A 121 -18.77 -28.33 -11.34
CA PHE A 121 -17.65 -27.45 -11.04
C PHE A 121 -17.52 -26.25 -12.00
N ILE A 122 -17.71 -26.48 -13.31
CA ILE A 122 -17.51 -25.45 -14.35
C ILE A 122 -18.73 -24.53 -14.47
N ASN A 123 -19.94 -25.05 -14.31
CA ASN A 123 -21.18 -24.32 -14.60
C ASN A 123 -21.68 -23.47 -13.42
N GLN A 124 -20.80 -22.67 -12.82
CA GLN A 124 -21.15 -21.87 -11.64
C GLN A 124 -21.84 -20.53 -11.97
N SER A 125 -21.85 -20.09 -13.23
CA SER A 125 -22.42 -18.79 -13.62
C SER A 125 -23.21 -18.76 -14.94
N GLY A 126 -23.36 -19.88 -15.65
CA GLY A 126 -24.19 -19.99 -16.87
C GLY A 126 -23.83 -19.02 -18.02
N SER A 127 -22.56 -18.59 -18.14
CA SER A 127 -22.16 -17.67 -19.22
C SER A 127 -21.72 -18.44 -20.48
N GLN A 128 -21.79 -17.78 -21.65
CA GLN A 128 -21.41 -18.36 -22.94
C GLN A 128 -19.97 -18.93 -22.96
N ALA A 129 -19.04 -18.31 -22.21
CA ALA A 129 -17.68 -18.81 -22.07
C ALA A 129 -17.58 -20.13 -21.27
N HIS A 130 -18.46 -20.34 -20.28
CA HIS A 130 -18.52 -21.59 -19.50
C HIS A 130 -19.17 -22.71 -20.32
N GLU A 131 -20.18 -22.41 -21.13
CA GLU A 131 -20.76 -23.38 -22.06
C GLU A 131 -19.73 -23.87 -23.09
N GLN A 132 -18.95 -22.95 -23.66
CA GLN A 132 -17.85 -23.31 -24.56
C GLN A 132 -16.79 -24.16 -23.85
N ARG A 133 -16.38 -23.77 -22.64
CA ARG A 133 -15.42 -24.56 -21.86
C ARG A 133 -15.96 -25.96 -21.54
N LEU A 134 -17.25 -26.09 -21.27
CA LEU A 134 -17.85 -27.39 -21.00
C LEU A 134 -17.83 -28.30 -22.24
N GLN A 135 -18.09 -27.76 -23.43
CA GLN A 135 -17.97 -28.51 -24.69
C GLN A 135 -16.54 -29.01 -24.93
N GLU A 136 -15.52 -28.19 -24.61
CA GLU A 136 -14.12 -28.62 -24.67
C GLU A 136 -13.84 -29.79 -23.72
N VAL A 137 -14.33 -29.70 -22.47
CA VAL A 137 -14.17 -30.77 -21.47
C VAL A 137 -14.87 -32.05 -21.91
N GLU A 138 -16.09 -31.96 -22.44
CA GLU A 138 -16.81 -33.12 -22.99
C GLU A 138 -16.04 -33.78 -24.13
N ALA A 139 -15.44 -32.99 -25.01
CA ALA A 139 -14.58 -33.49 -26.10
C ALA A 139 -13.27 -34.12 -25.58
N GLU A 140 -12.59 -33.50 -24.60
CA GLU A 140 -11.38 -34.04 -23.98
C GLU A 140 -11.66 -35.39 -23.29
N VAL A 141 -12.76 -35.47 -22.53
CA VAL A 141 -13.19 -36.69 -21.85
C VAL A 141 -13.56 -37.79 -22.84
N ALA A 142 -14.27 -37.47 -23.92
CA ALA A 142 -14.58 -38.44 -24.97
C ALA A 142 -13.32 -38.97 -25.67
N ALA A 143 -12.30 -38.14 -25.86
CA ALA A 143 -11.07 -38.51 -26.54
C ALA A 143 -10.07 -39.30 -25.65
N THR A 144 -9.97 -38.95 -24.37
CA THR A 144 -8.88 -39.44 -23.49
C THR A 144 -9.37 -40.17 -22.24
N GLY A 145 -10.68 -40.19 -21.98
CA GLY A 145 -11.27 -40.70 -20.75
C GLY A 145 -11.12 -39.76 -19.54
N THR A 146 -10.50 -38.59 -19.70
CA THR A 146 -10.29 -37.57 -18.65
C THR A 146 -10.19 -36.17 -19.27
N TYR A 147 -9.95 -35.13 -18.46
CA TYR A 147 -9.73 -33.76 -18.94
C TYR A 147 -8.68 -33.05 -18.09
N GLN A 148 -8.20 -31.89 -18.56
CA GLN A 148 -7.22 -31.08 -17.84
C GLN A 148 -7.84 -29.76 -17.35
N LEU A 149 -7.58 -29.40 -16.09
CA LEU A 149 -7.93 -28.08 -15.57
C LEU A 149 -7.02 -27.00 -16.19
N ARG A 150 -7.60 -25.84 -16.50
CA ARG A 150 -6.83 -24.61 -16.76
C ARG A 150 -6.20 -24.10 -15.46
N GLU A 151 -5.15 -23.27 -15.57
CA GLU A 151 -4.44 -22.75 -14.38
C GLU A 151 -5.39 -22.01 -13.41
N ASN A 152 -6.30 -21.18 -13.93
CA ASN A 152 -7.30 -20.47 -13.14
C ASN A 152 -8.33 -21.42 -12.48
N GLU A 153 -8.74 -22.49 -13.17
CA GLU A 153 -9.63 -23.52 -12.64
C GLU A 153 -8.96 -24.29 -11.48
N LEU A 154 -7.68 -24.63 -11.63
CA LEU A 154 -6.88 -25.27 -10.59
C LEU A 154 -6.73 -24.37 -9.35
N VAL A 155 -6.38 -23.10 -9.55
CA VAL A 155 -6.24 -22.12 -8.46
C VAL A 155 -7.54 -21.95 -7.70
N PHE A 156 -8.65 -21.80 -8.42
CA PHE A 156 -9.97 -21.66 -7.83
C PHE A 156 -10.37 -22.94 -7.07
N GLY A 157 -10.20 -24.12 -7.67
CA GLY A 157 -10.54 -25.40 -7.07
C GLY A 157 -9.76 -25.68 -5.79
N ALA A 158 -8.44 -25.41 -5.78
CA ALA A 158 -7.60 -25.60 -4.60
C ALA A 158 -7.99 -24.66 -3.44
N LYS A 159 -8.28 -23.38 -3.75
CA LYS A 159 -8.79 -22.42 -2.76
C LYS A 159 -10.13 -22.85 -2.18
N GLN A 160 -11.03 -23.31 -3.03
CA GLN A 160 -12.35 -23.77 -2.62
C GLN A 160 -12.27 -25.06 -1.77
N ALA A 161 -11.34 -25.97 -2.09
CA ALA A 161 -11.10 -27.16 -1.28
C ALA A 161 -10.66 -26.81 0.15
N TRP A 162 -9.83 -25.78 0.33
CA TRP A 162 -9.45 -25.30 1.66
C TRP A 162 -10.60 -24.60 2.39
N ARG A 163 -11.38 -23.78 1.67
CA ARG A 163 -12.60 -23.16 2.19
C ARG A 163 -13.61 -24.21 2.70
N ASN A 164 -13.65 -25.38 2.06
CA ASN A 164 -14.53 -26.49 2.41
C ASN A 164 -13.96 -27.44 3.48
N ALA A 165 -12.71 -27.28 3.92
CA ALA A 165 -12.01 -28.29 4.72
C ALA A 165 -12.51 -28.35 6.19
N PRO A 166 -13.29 -29.36 6.62
CA PRO A 166 -14.02 -29.34 7.89
C PRO A 166 -13.13 -29.32 9.15
N ARG A 167 -11.86 -29.69 9.01
CA ARG A 167 -10.87 -29.83 10.10
C ARG A 167 -9.82 -28.73 10.15
N CYS A 168 -10.00 -27.64 9.41
CA CYS A 168 -9.11 -26.50 9.48
C CYS A 168 -9.78 -25.35 10.24
N VAL A 169 -9.19 -24.91 11.35
CA VAL A 169 -9.70 -23.75 12.10
C VAL A 169 -9.33 -22.42 11.42
N GLY A 170 -8.17 -22.34 10.76
CA GLY A 170 -7.64 -21.12 10.12
C GLY A 170 -8.22 -20.76 8.74
N ARG A 171 -9.46 -21.16 8.43
CA ARG A 171 -10.03 -21.05 7.06
C ARG A 171 -10.34 -19.63 6.60
N ILE A 172 -10.37 -18.62 7.47
CA ILE A 172 -10.68 -17.25 7.06
C ILE A 172 -9.71 -16.71 5.99
N GLN A 173 -8.51 -17.28 5.90
CA GLN A 173 -7.44 -16.89 4.97
C GLN A 173 -7.48 -17.65 3.64
N TRP A 174 -8.53 -18.43 3.37
CA TRP A 174 -8.62 -19.30 2.17
C TRP A 174 -8.35 -18.57 0.85
N GLY A 175 -8.78 -17.30 0.74
CA GLY A 175 -8.55 -16.46 -0.43
C GLY A 175 -7.07 -16.13 -0.69
N LYS A 176 -6.21 -16.24 0.32
CA LYS A 176 -4.77 -15.92 0.27
C LYS A 176 -3.88 -17.12 -0.08
N LEU A 177 -4.46 -18.30 -0.31
CA LEU A 177 -3.68 -19.49 -0.65
C LEU A 177 -2.88 -19.29 -1.94
N GLN A 178 -1.55 -19.44 -1.85
CA GLN A 178 -0.70 -19.52 -3.03
C GLN A 178 -0.74 -20.94 -3.59
N VAL A 179 -1.05 -21.08 -4.89
CA VAL A 179 -1.08 -22.37 -5.59
C VAL A 179 0.12 -22.46 -6.52
N PHE A 180 0.91 -23.51 -6.38
CA PHE A 180 1.98 -23.89 -7.29
C PHE A 180 1.48 -25.03 -8.18
N ASP A 181 1.30 -24.75 -9.47
CA ASP A 181 0.98 -25.77 -10.47
C ASP A 181 2.26 -26.54 -10.82
N ALA A 182 2.33 -27.81 -10.42
CA ALA A 182 3.44 -28.72 -10.68
C ALA A 182 2.95 -29.96 -11.46
N ARG A 183 1.86 -29.82 -12.23
CA ARG A 183 1.27 -30.91 -13.01
C ARG A 183 2.10 -31.31 -14.23
N ASP A 184 3.17 -30.59 -14.53
CA ASP A 184 4.17 -30.93 -15.54
C ASP A 184 5.30 -31.83 -15.00
N CYS A 185 5.33 -32.08 -13.69
CA CYS A 185 6.31 -32.94 -13.03
C CYS A 185 6.32 -34.35 -13.62
N SER A 186 7.51 -34.85 -13.94
CA SER A 186 7.70 -36.13 -14.63
C SER A 186 8.44 -37.19 -13.80
N SER A 187 9.14 -36.79 -12.74
CA SER A 187 10.01 -37.68 -11.94
C SER A 187 10.01 -37.34 -10.44
N ALA A 188 10.44 -38.28 -9.60
CA ALA A 188 10.57 -38.07 -8.15
C ALA A 188 11.58 -36.97 -7.80
N GLN A 189 12.59 -36.73 -8.65
CA GLN A 189 13.60 -35.68 -8.46
C GLN A 189 13.05 -34.27 -8.73
N GLU A 190 12.23 -34.11 -9.78
CA GLU A 190 11.48 -32.88 -10.01
C GLU A 190 10.47 -32.64 -8.88
N MET A 191 9.79 -33.70 -8.44
CA MET A 191 8.88 -33.64 -7.30
C MET A 191 9.56 -33.11 -6.04
N PHE A 192 10.75 -33.62 -5.70
CA PHE A 192 11.55 -33.15 -4.57
C PHE A 192 11.90 -31.67 -4.70
N THR A 193 12.22 -31.23 -5.91
CA THR A 193 12.57 -29.83 -6.19
C THR A 193 11.39 -28.88 -5.94
N TYR A 194 10.20 -29.24 -6.43
CA TYR A 194 8.97 -28.51 -6.15
C TYR A 194 8.67 -28.45 -4.65
N ILE A 195 8.90 -29.54 -3.92
CA ILE A 195 8.74 -29.61 -2.46
C ILE A 195 9.71 -28.67 -1.73
N CYS A 196 10.99 -28.63 -2.11
CA CYS A 196 11.95 -27.70 -1.52
C CYS A 196 11.53 -26.23 -1.75
N ASN A 197 11.01 -25.91 -2.92
CA ASN A 197 10.49 -24.58 -3.24
C ASN A 197 9.26 -24.22 -2.40
N HIS A 198 8.35 -25.20 -2.21
CA HIS A 198 7.22 -25.04 -1.31
C HIS A 198 7.67 -24.68 0.10
N ILE A 199 8.60 -25.44 0.68
CA ILE A 199 9.12 -25.19 2.03
C ILE A 199 9.76 -23.80 2.11
N LYS A 200 10.65 -23.47 1.16
CA LYS A 200 11.34 -22.16 1.14
C LYS A 200 10.35 -20.98 1.09
N TYR A 201 9.35 -21.06 0.20
CA TYR A 201 8.33 -20.02 0.07
C TYR A 201 7.44 -19.92 1.31
N ALA A 202 6.97 -21.06 1.81
CA ALA A 202 6.01 -21.11 2.91
C ALA A 202 6.66 -20.76 4.25
N THR A 203 7.92 -21.11 4.48
CA THR A 203 8.64 -20.78 5.72
C THR A 203 8.98 -19.30 5.81
N ASN A 204 9.34 -18.63 4.70
CA ASN A 204 9.54 -17.18 4.60
C ASN A 204 10.22 -16.53 5.83
N ARG A 205 11.38 -17.06 6.24
CA ARG A 205 12.18 -16.59 7.38
C ARG A 205 11.39 -16.46 8.70
N GLY A 206 10.42 -17.34 8.92
CA GLY A 206 9.55 -17.35 10.10
C GLY A 206 8.18 -16.73 9.88
N ASN A 207 8.02 -15.82 8.91
CA ASN A 207 6.72 -15.22 8.60
C ASN A 207 5.92 -16.12 7.64
N LEU A 208 5.32 -17.18 8.20
CA LEU A 208 4.74 -18.28 7.43
C LEU A 208 3.66 -17.84 6.43
N ARG A 209 3.65 -18.44 5.23
CA ARG A 209 2.69 -18.19 4.15
C ARG A 209 1.93 -19.46 3.79
N SER A 210 0.62 -19.34 3.60
CA SER A 210 -0.20 -20.47 3.14
C SER A 210 0.11 -20.81 1.69
N ALA A 211 0.48 -22.06 1.43
CA ALA A 211 0.82 -22.54 0.10
C ALA A 211 0.29 -23.95 -0.14
N ILE A 212 0.03 -24.27 -1.40
CA ILE A 212 -0.22 -25.63 -1.88
C ILE A 212 0.56 -25.86 -3.17
N THR A 213 1.14 -27.05 -3.32
CA THR A 213 1.75 -27.47 -4.59
C THR A 213 0.97 -28.65 -5.12
N VAL A 214 0.44 -28.57 -6.34
CA VAL A 214 -0.40 -29.61 -6.92
C VAL A 214 0.38 -30.36 -7.99
N PHE A 215 0.66 -31.63 -7.73
CA PHE A 215 1.32 -32.55 -8.67
C PHE A 215 0.31 -33.17 -9.65
N PRO A 216 0.77 -33.91 -10.68
CA PRO A 216 -0.11 -34.42 -11.74
C PRO A 216 -1.30 -35.23 -11.20
N GLN A 217 -2.44 -35.11 -11.89
CA GLN A 217 -3.65 -35.86 -11.57
C GLN A 217 -3.45 -37.36 -11.82
N ARG A 218 -4.24 -38.17 -11.12
CA ARG A 218 -4.34 -39.61 -11.36
C ARG A 218 -4.79 -39.87 -12.80
N THR A 219 -4.09 -40.78 -13.47
CA THR A 219 -4.35 -41.14 -14.87
C THR A 219 -4.74 -42.62 -14.94
N PRO A 220 -5.75 -43.01 -15.73
CA PRO A 220 -6.14 -44.42 -15.83
C PRO A 220 -4.98 -45.28 -16.36
N GLY A 221 -4.75 -46.43 -15.71
CA GLY A 221 -3.72 -47.40 -16.12
C GLY A 221 -2.28 -47.05 -15.76
N ARG A 222 -2.04 -45.93 -15.06
CA ARG A 222 -0.72 -45.49 -14.59
C ARG A 222 -0.69 -45.40 -13.07
N GLY A 223 0.48 -45.57 -12.45
CA GLY A 223 0.68 -45.29 -11.03
C GLY A 223 0.47 -43.80 -10.66
N ASP A 224 0.47 -43.49 -9.37
CA ASP A 224 0.30 -42.14 -8.85
C ASP A 224 1.62 -41.48 -8.46
N PHE A 225 1.69 -40.15 -8.54
CA PHE A 225 2.63 -39.39 -7.74
C PHE A 225 2.25 -39.48 -6.26
N ARG A 226 3.16 -39.93 -5.39
CA ARG A 226 2.89 -40.08 -3.95
C ARG A 226 4.02 -39.50 -3.10
N ILE A 227 3.63 -38.75 -2.07
CA ILE A 227 4.49 -38.41 -0.92
C ILE A 227 4.09 -39.38 0.19
N TRP A 228 5.03 -40.23 0.61
CA TRP A 228 4.73 -41.25 1.63
C TRP A 228 4.64 -40.63 3.03
N ASN A 229 5.40 -39.57 3.29
CA ASN A 229 5.37 -38.85 4.55
C ASN A 229 4.02 -38.14 4.75
N SER A 230 3.51 -38.15 5.99
CA SER A 230 2.26 -37.47 6.36
C SER A 230 2.35 -35.94 6.29
N GLN A 231 3.54 -35.42 6.56
CA GLN A 231 3.91 -34.02 6.37
C GLN A 231 5.30 -33.94 5.74
N LEU A 232 5.62 -32.82 5.09
CA LEU A 232 6.92 -32.61 4.46
C LEU A 232 8.06 -32.59 5.49
N VAL A 233 7.82 -32.05 6.69
CA VAL A 233 8.79 -32.05 7.79
C VAL A 233 8.19 -32.85 8.95
N ARG A 234 8.90 -33.87 9.40
CA ARG A 234 8.55 -34.72 10.56
C ARG A 234 9.82 -35.19 11.26
N TYR A 235 9.70 -35.49 12.54
CA TYR A 235 10.76 -36.16 13.29
C TYR A 235 10.61 -37.68 13.24
N ALA A 236 11.74 -38.39 13.27
CA ALA A 236 11.80 -39.84 13.27
C ALA A 236 11.33 -40.45 14.60
N GLY A 237 10.88 -41.70 14.55
CA GLY A 237 10.51 -42.50 15.71
C GLY A 237 11.24 -43.84 15.70
N TYR A 238 12.02 -44.12 16.74
CA TYR A 238 12.85 -45.32 16.85
C TYR A 238 12.30 -46.25 17.93
N ARG A 239 11.82 -47.42 17.51
CA ARG A 239 11.43 -48.49 18.43
C ARG A 239 12.65 -49.03 19.16
N GLN A 240 12.61 -49.00 20.49
CA GLN A 240 13.64 -49.51 21.37
C GLN A 240 13.42 -51.01 21.68
N GLN A 241 14.44 -51.66 22.25
CA GLN A 241 14.37 -53.09 22.59
C GLN A 241 13.32 -53.41 23.67
N ASP A 242 13.04 -52.46 24.57
CA ASP A 242 12.03 -52.58 25.65
C ASP A 242 10.60 -52.27 25.17
N GLY A 243 10.41 -51.99 23.88
CA GLY A 243 9.13 -51.61 23.30
C GLY A 243 8.77 -50.12 23.42
N SER A 244 9.58 -49.32 24.12
CA SER A 244 9.46 -47.86 24.13
C SER A 244 9.84 -47.26 22.77
N VAL A 245 9.47 -46.00 22.54
CA VAL A 245 9.83 -45.28 21.31
C VAL A 245 10.60 -44.02 21.66
N ARG A 246 11.77 -43.85 21.05
CA ARG A 246 12.54 -42.62 21.10
C ARG A 246 12.20 -41.75 19.89
N GLY A 247 11.84 -40.49 20.12
CA GLY A 247 11.40 -39.57 19.05
C GLY A 247 9.88 -39.53 18.92
N ASP A 248 9.34 -39.54 17.70
CA ASP A 248 7.90 -39.44 17.44
C ASP A 248 7.24 -40.82 17.19
N PRO A 249 6.42 -41.34 18.13
CA PRO A 249 5.73 -42.62 17.95
C PRO A 249 4.84 -42.70 16.70
N ALA A 250 4.31 -41.57 16.22
CA ALA A 250 3.47 -41.56 15.04
C ALA A 250 4.23 -41.91 13.74
N ASN A 251 5.57 -41.81 13.75
CA ASN A 251 6.40 -41.97 12.55
C ASN A 251 7.28 -43.23 12.59
N VAL A 252 7.09 -44.16 13.53
CA VAL A 252 7.92 -45.38 13.62
C VAL A 252 7.90 -46.19 12.32
N GLU A 253 6.71 -46.44 11.77
CA GLU A 253 6.53 -47.25 10.56
C GLU A 253 7.26 -46.64 9.34
N ILE A 254 7.12 -45.33 9.13
CA ILE A 254 7.82 -44.63 8.03
C ILE A 254 9.32 -44.48 8.29
N THR A 255 9.75 -44.40 9.56
CA THR A 255 11.16 -44.38 9.94
C THR A 255 11.85 -45.69 9.56
N GLU A 256 11.21 -46.83 9.85
CA GLU A 256 11.69 -48.15 9.47
C GLU A 256 11.79 -48.29 7.94
N LEU A 257 10.80 -47.79 7.19
CA LEU A 257 10.85 -47.74 5.72
C LEU A 257 12.01 -46.88 5.21
N CYS A 258 12.24 -45.69 5.77
CA CYS A 258 13.39 -44.86 5.41
C CYS A 258 14.72 -45.58 5.63
N ILE A 259 14.87 -46.30 6.75
CA ILE A 259 16.07 -47.10 7.06
C ILE A 259 16.24 -48.23 6.04
N GLN A 260 15.17 -48.95 5.70
CA GLN A 260 15.18 -50.00 4.67
C GLN A 260 15.58 -49.46 3.29
N HIS A 261 15.23 -48.21 2.98
CA HIS A 261 15.61 -47.49 1.76
C HIS A 261 16.99 -46.79 1.85
N GLY A 262 17.81 -47.14 2.85
CA GLY A 262 19.24 -46.76 2.91
C GLY A 262 19.53 -45.44 3.64
N TRP A 263 18.56 -44.90 4.39
CA TRP A 263 18.80 -43.79 5.33
C TRP A 263 19.60 -44.27 6.54
N THR A 264 20.58 -43.47 6.97
CA THR A 264 21.38 -43.74 8.16
C THR A 264 20.94 -42.77 9.26
N PRO A 265 20.22 -43.24 10.29
CA PRO A 265 19.67 -42.38 11.33
C PRO A 265 20.74 -41.83 12.28
N GLY A 266 20.51 -40.63 12.83
CA GLY A 266 21.31 -40.07 13.93
C GLY A 266 20.93 -40.65 15.30
N ASN A 267 19.77 -41.29 15.39
CA ASN A 267 19.16 -41.84 16.60
C ASN A 267 18.83 -40.79 17.69
N GLY A 268 18.62 -39.53 17.29
CA GLY A 268 18.22 -38.42 18.16
C GLY A 268 16.70 -38.30 18.33
N ARG A 269 16.26 -37.57 19.37
CA ARG A 269 14.82 -37.36 19.68
C ARG A 269 14.10 -36.51 18.62
N PHE A 270 14.83 -35.66 17.91
CA PHE A 270 14.31 -34.70 16.93
C PHE A 270 15.02 -34.83 15.58
N ASP A 271 15.39 -36.05 15.18
CA ASP A 271 15.99 -36.29 13.86
C ASP A 271 14.95 -36.04 12.77
N VAL A 272 15.24 -35.15 11.83
CA VAL A 272 14.35 -34.87 10.69
C VAL A 272 14.34 -36.04 9.72
N LEU A 273 13.14 -36.55 9.41
CA LEU A 273 12.95 -37.63 8.45
C LEU A 273 13.25 -37.16 7.02
N PRO A 274 13.92 -38.00 6.20
CA PRO A 274 13.93 -37.80 4.77
C PRO A 274 12.53 -38.05 4.17
N LEU A 275 12.34 -37.58 2.94
CA LEU A 275 11.14 -37.80 2.16
C LEU A 275 11.25 -39.07 1.31
N LEU A 276 10.23 -39.92 1.37
CA LEU A 276 10.03 -41.01 0.42
C LEU A 276 9.04 -40.53 -0.65
N LEU A 277 9.55 -40.33 -1.86
CA LEU A 277 8.79 -39.79 -3.00
C LEU A 277 8.68 -40.84 -4.09
N GLN A 278 7.51 -40.95 -4.68
CA GLN A 278 7.22 -41.94 -5.72
C GLN A 278 6.62 -41.24 -6.93
N ALA A 279 7.23 -41.47 -8.10
CA ALA A 279 6.65 -41.14 -9.40
C ALA A 279 5.83 -42.34 -9.94
N PRO A 280 4.94 -42.12 -10.91
CA PRO A 280 4.12 -43.19 -11.48
C PRO A 280 4.96 -44.34 -12.03
N ASP A 281 4.56 -45.57 -11.67
CA ASP A 281 5.18 -46.82 -12.12
C ASP A 281 6.65 -47.02 -11.69
N GLU A 282 7.16 -46.15 -10.82
CA GLU A 282 8.51 -46.20 -10.26
C GLU A 282 8.48 -46.61 -8.77
N PRO A 283 9.54 -47.27 -8.24
CA PRO A 283 9.69 -47.49 -6.81
C PRO A 283 9.92 -46.17 -6.05
N PRO A 284 9.59 -46.09 -4.76
CA PRO A 284 9.84 -44.88 -3.97
C PRO A 284 11.35 -44.61 -3.82
N GLU A 285 11.74 -43.36 -4.02
CA GLU A 285 13.10 -42.85 -3.85
C GLU A 285 13.20 -42.01 -2.56
N LEU A 286 14.36 -42.11 -1.89
CA LEU A 286 14.63 -41.41 -0.63
C LEU A 286 15.39 -40.11 -0.87
N PHE A 287 14.87 -39.00 -0.34
CA PHE A 287 15.48 -37.67 -0.44
C PHE A 287 15.65 -37.01 0.93
N ALA A 288 16.88 -36.67 1.30
CA ALA A 288 17.14 -35.91 2.52
C ALA A 288 16.84 -34.43 2.31
N LEU A 289 16.08 -33.83 3.23
CA LEU A 289 15.82 -32.38 3.21
C LEU A 289 17.11 -31.61 3.53
N PRO A 290 17.43 -30.55 2.78
CA PRO A 290 18.51 -29.63 3.14
C PRO A 290 18.24 -29.00 4.52
N PRO A 291 19.19 -29.06 5.48
CA PRO A 291 18.98 -28.51 6.83
C PRO A 291 18.59 -27.03 6.84
N GLU A 292 19.09 -26.25 5.88
CA GLU A 292 18.79 -24.82 5.74
C GLU A 292 17.32 -24.50 5.39
N LEU A 293 16.56 -25.49 4.91
CA LEU A 293 15.13 -25.34 4.64
C LEU A 293 14.27 -25.68 5.86
N VAL A 294 14.82 -26.37 6.86
CA VAL A 294 14.09 -26.81 8.04
C VAL A 294 14.34 -25.83 9.17
N LEU A 295 13.41 -24.89 9.35
CA LEU A 295 13.43 -23.96 10.47
C LEU A 295 12.89 -24.66 11.73
N GLU A 296 13.77 -25.01 12.66
CA GLU A 296 13.41 -25.50 13.99
C GLU A 296 13.43 -24.37 15.03
N VAL A 297 12.44 -24.36 15.91
CA VAL A 297 12.32 -23.45 17.04
C VAL A 297 12.65 -24.23 18.32
N PRO A 298 13.78 -23.95 19.00
CA PRO A 298 14.05 -24.43 20.34
C PRO A 298 13.00 -23.91 21.32
N LEU A 299 12.52 -24.75 22.23
CA LEU A 299 11.48 -24.36 23.19
C LEU A 299 12.08 -23.95 24.53
N GLU A 300 11.70 -22.77 24.98
CA GLU A 300 12.07 -22.15 26.26
C GLU A 300 10.85 -21.49 26.92
N HIS A 301 10.91 -21.34 28.25
CA HIS A 301 9.82 -20.78 29.04
C HIS A 301 10.18 -19.37 29.54
N PRO A 302 9.23 -18.41 29.59
CA PRO A 302 9.51 -17.03 30.04
C PRO A 302 9.96 -16.94 31.50
N THR A 303 9.55 -17.89 32.35
CA THR A 303 9.80 -17.85 33.80
C THR A 303 10.47 -19.10 34.36
N LEU A 304 10.53 -20.21 33.60
CA LEU A 304 11.04 -21.50 34.06
C LEU A 304 12.35 -21.78 33.33
N GLU A 305 13.47 -21.29 33.86
CA GLU A 305 14.78 -21.36 33.19
C GLU A 305 15.22 -22.79 32.85
N TRP A 306 14.85 -23.76 33.69
CA TRP A 306 15.17 -25.18 33.47
C TRP A 306 14.45 -25.77 32.24
N PHE A 307 13.41 -25.13 31.71
CA PHE A 307 12.62 -25.68 30.59
C PHE A 307 13.49 -25.87 29.34
N ALA A 308 14.42 -24.95 29.08
CA ALA A 308 15.37 -25.06 27.96
C ALA A 308 16.27 -26.31 28.07
N ALA A 309 16.56 -26.77 29.29
CA ALA A 309 17.38 -27.96 29.53
C ALA A 309 16.68 -29.27 29.11
N LEU A 310 15.35 -29.26 28.92
CA LEU A 310 14.62 -30.40 28.34
C LEU A 310 14.99 -30.67 26.87
N GLY A 311 15.64 -29.71 26.20
CA GLY A 311 16.12 -29.84 24.83
C GLY A 311 15.01 -30.00 23.79
N LEU A 312 13.79 -29.55 24.12
CA LEU A 312 12.63 -29.62 23.25
C LEU A 312 12.76 -28.63 22.08
N ARG A 313 12.26 -29.03 20.91
CA ARG A 313 12.20 -28.18 19.71
C ARG A 313 11.07 -28.61 18.81
N TRP A 314 10.61 -27.70 17.95
CA TRP A 314 9.59 -28.00 16.95
C TRP A 314 9.86 -27.29 15.63
N TYR A 315 9.56 -27.93 14.49
CA TYR A 315 9.72 -27.30 13.18
C TYR A 315 8.61 -26.27 12.94
N ALA A 316 8.93 -25.20 12.21
CA ALA A 316 8.02 -24.07 12.02
C ALA A 316 6.83 -24.38 11.10
N LEU A 317 7.03 -25.17 10.03
CA LEU A 317 6.08 -25.28 8.92
C LEU A 317 5.24 -26.58 8.97
N PRO A 318 3.93 -26.52 9.27
CA PRO A 318 3.02 -27.67 9.18
C PRO A 318 2.56 -27.92 7.74
N ALA A 319 3.37 -28.59 6.93
CA ALA A 319 3.02 -28.90 5.55
C ALA A 319 2.46 -30.33 5.40
N VAL A 320 1.13 -30.47 5.41
CA VAL A 320 0.41 -31.75 5.24
C VAL A 320 0.53 -32.24 3.80
N SER A 321 0.96 -33.48 3.60
CA SER A 321 1.31 -34.02 2.28
C SER A 321 0.61 -35.33 1.90
N ASN A 322 -0.10 -35.96 2.83
CA ASN A 322 -0.78 -37.25 2.59
C ASN A 322 -2.27 -37.13 2.27
N MET A 323 -2.79 -35.93 2.00
CA MET A 323 -4.19 -35.74 1.59
C MET A 323 -4.31 -35.72 0.06
N LEU A 324 -5.39 -36.33 -0.44
CA LEU A 324 -5.82 -36.28 -1.83
C LEU A 324 -6.62 -34.99 -2.05
N LEU A 325 -6.27 -34.20 -3.06
CA LEU A 325 -7.06 -33.06 -3.51
C LEU A 325 -8.01 -33.51 -4.63
N GLU A 326 -9.29 -33.19 -4.52
CA GLU A 326 -10.32 -33.48 -5.52
C GLU A 326 -10.91 -32.17 -6.07
N ILE A 327 -10.90 -32.00 -7.40
CA ILE A 327 -11.48 -30.84 -8.10
C ILE A 327 -12.21 -31.32 -9.35
N GLY A 328 -13.53 -31.08 -9.45
CA GLY A 328 -14.32 -31.39 -10.65
C GLY A 328 -14.31 -32.88 -11.05
N GLY A 329 -14.16 -33.79 -10.09
CA GLY A 329 -14.02 -35.23 -10.33
C GLY A 329 -12.61 -35.69 -10.68
N LEU A 330 -11.64 -34.77 -10.80
CA LEU A 330 -10.22 -35.09 -10.95
C LEU A 330 -9.58 -35.26 -9.57
N GLU A 331 -8.70 -36.26 -9.47
CA GLU A 331 -8.01 -36.64 -8.25
C GLU A 331 -6.52 -36.32 -8.35
N PHE A 332 -5.98 -35.57 -7.38
CA PHE A 332 -4.57 -35.16 -7.29
C PHE A 332 -3.93 -35.79 -6.02
N PRO A 333 -3.32 -36.99 -6.12
CA PRO A 333 -2.89 -37.77 -4.96
C PRO A 333 -1.72 -37.17 -4.18
N ALA A 334 -0.99 -36.23 -4.77
CA ALA A 334 0.06 -35.48 -4.11
C ALA A 334 -0.23 -33.98 -4.24
N ALA A 335 -0.68 -33.38 -3.13
CA ALA A 335 -0.99 -31.96 -3.07
C ALA A 335 -0.57 -31.36 -1.72
N PRO A 336 0.75 -31.27 -1.40
CA PRO A 336 1.19 -30.77 -0.11
C PRO A 336 0.71 -29.35 0.14
N PHE A 337 0.07 -29.17 1.29
CA PHE A 337 -0.57 -27.93 1.74
C PHE A 337 0.05 -27.48 3.07
N SER A 338 0.33 -26.19 3.20
CA SER A 338 0.86 -25.59 4.42
C SER A 338 0.05 -24.37 4.90
N GLY A 339 -0.01 -24.24 6.22
CA GLY A 339 -0.49 -23.07 6.94
C GLY A 339 0.47 -22.74 8.09
N TRP A 340 -0.06 -22.35 9.23
CA TRP A 340 0.72 -22.18 10.47
C TRP A 340 0.03 -22.88 11.63
N TYR A 341 0.79 -23.16 12.68
CA TYR A 341 0.30 -23.86 13.86
C TYR A 341 -0.64 -23.01 14.70
N MET A 342 -1.64 -23.68 15.28
CA MET A 342 -2.22 -23.25 16.55
C MET A 342 -1.37 -23.82 17.70
N SER A 343 -1.10 -23.05 18.75
CA SER A 343 -0.17 -23.46 19.82
C SER A 343 -0.48 -24.83 20.43
N THR A 344 -1.77 -25.14 20.60
CA THR A 344 -2.26 -26.40 21.18
C THR A 344 -2.06 -27.61 20.27
N GLU A 345 -1.79 -27.41 18.98
CA GLU A 345 -1.35 -28.48 18.10
C GLU A 345 0.04 -28.95 18.52
N ILE A 346 0.98 -28.04 18.77
CA ILE A 346 2.33 -28.38 19.23
C ILE A 346 2.30 -28.81 20.70
N GLY A 347 1.87 -27.91 21.58
CA GLY A 347 1.92 -28.08 23.03
C GLY A 347 1.08 -29.27 23.49
N THR A 348 -0.21 -29.29 23.16
CA THR A 348 -1.10 -30.33 23.67
C THR A 348 -1.06 -31.61 22.83
N ARG A 349 -1.40 -31.54 21.53
CA ARG A 349 -1.58 -32.74 20.69
C ARG A 349 -0.29 -33.48 20.30
N ASN A 350 0.85 -32.79 20.28
CA ASN A 350 2.13 -33.42 19.95
C ASN A 350 2.98 -33.68 21.21
N LEU A 351 3.20 -32.67 22.06
CA LEU A 351 4.10 -32.81 23.21
C LEU A 351 3.44 -33.53 24.40
N CYS A 352 2.21 -33.16 24.76
CA CYS A 352 1.55 -33.68 25.96
C CYS A 352 0.86 -35.04 25.78
N ASP A 353 0.32 -35.34 24.61
CA ASP A 353 -0.51 -36.55 24.41
C ASP A 353 0.23 -37.86 24.78
N PRO A 354 -0.39 -38.78 25.54
CA PRO A 354 0.26 -40.02 26.01
C PRO A 354 0.74 -40.96 24.89
N HIS A 355 0.12 -40.87 23.72
CA HIS A 355 0.47 -41.69 22.55
C HIS A 355 1.51 -41.01 21.64
N ARG A 356 2.06 -39.86 22.05
CA ARG A 356 3.06 -39.08 21.33
C ARG A 356 4.30 -38.87 22.20
N TYR A 357 4.69 -37.64 22.51
CA TYR A 357 5.92 -37.37 23.28
C TYR A 357 5.73 -37.50 24.80
N ASN A 358 4.48 -37.43 25.29
CA ASN A 358 4.08 -37.65 26.69
C ASN A 358 4.94 -36.91 27.74
N ILE A 359 5.30 -35.64 27.51
CA ILE A 359 6.22 -34.90 28.39
C ILE A 359 5.57 -34.33 29.66
N LEU A 360 4.27 -34.55 29.86
CA LEU A 360 3.51 -33.91 30.94
C LEU A 360 4.09 -34.20 32.32
N GLU A 361 4.46 -35.45 32.57
CA GLU A 361 4.99 -35.89 33.86
C GLU A 361 6.40 -35.30 34.11
N ASP A 362 7.26 -35.31 33.10
CA ASP A 362 8.61 -34.72 33.17
C ASP A 362 8.55 -33.24 33.57
N VAL A 363 7.65 -32.48 32.92
CA VAL A 363 7.42 -31.06 33.20
C VAL A 363 6.83 -30.87 34.61
N ALA A 364 5.87 -31.70 35.00
CA ALA A 364 5.24 -31.61 36.33
C ALA A 364 6.23 -31.87 37.47
N VAL A 365 7.15 -32.83 37.29
CA VAL A 365 8.23 -33.11 38.27
C VAL A 365 9.19 -31.93 38.36
N CYS A 366 9.58 -31.32 37.23
CA CYS A 366 10.44 -30.14 37.24
C CYS A 366 9.77 -28.89 37.84
N MET A 367 8.43 -28.84 37.83
CA MET A 367 7.61 -27.81 38.47
C MET A 367 7.30 -28.10 39.96
N ASP A 368 7.79 -29.20 40.52
CA ASP A 368 7.49 -29.65 41.90
C ASP A 368 5.98 -29.85 42.16
N LEU A 369 5.25 -30.38 41.17
CA LEU A 369 3.83 -30.70 41.29
C LEU A 369 3.62 -32.13 41.83
N ASP A 370 2.62 -32.32 42.70
CA ASP A 370 2.25 -33.66 43.19
C ASP A 370 1.58 -34.50 42.08
N THR A 371 2.34 -35.39 41.46
CA THR A 371 1.86 -36.27 40.38
C THR A 371 1.10 -37.51 40.85
N ARG A 372 1.10 -37.80 42.16
CA ARG A 372 0.52 -39.04 42.74
C ARG A 372 -0.99 -39.09 42.69
N THR A 373 -1.64 -37.93 42.67
CA THR A 373 -3.12 -37.81 42.60
C THR A 373 -3.53 -36.88 41.47
N THR A 374 -4.58 -37.23 40.75
CA THR A 374 -5.16 -36.36 39.71
C THR A 374 -5.86 -35.13 40.30
N SER A 375 -6.22 -35.15 41.60
CA SER A 375 -6.88 -34.01 42.27
C SER A 375 -5.98 -32.79 42.45
N SER A 376 -4.65 -32.93 42.29
CA SER A 376 -3.72 -31.80 42.31
C SER A 376 -3.77 -30.95 41.03
N LEU A 377 -4.48 -31.43 40.00
CA LEU A 377 -4.58 -30.81 38.66
C LEU A 377 -3.20 -30.61 38.01
N TRP A 378 -2.24 -31.49 38.32
CA TRP A 378 -0.88 -31.36 37.83
C TRP A 378 -0.79 -31.42 36.29
N LYS A 379 -1.63 -32.25 35.66
CA LYS A 379 -1.69 -32.39 34.19
C LYS A 379 -2.13 -31.08 33.53
N ASP A 380 -3.17 -30.46 34.07
CA ASP A 380 -3.72 -29.21 33.56
C ASP A 380 -2.71 -28.07 33.69
N LYS A 381 -2.06 -27.94 34.87
CA LYS A 381 -1.01 -26.95 35.10
C LYS A 381 0.17 -27.14 34.14
N ALA A 382 0.71 -28.35 34.04
CA ALA A 382 1.82 -28.63 33.13
C ALA A 382 1.46 -28.37 31.67
N ALA A 383 0.24 -28.74 31.23
CA ALA A 383 -0.22 -28.49 29.87
C ALA A 383 -0.30 -27.00 29.52
N VAL A 384 -0.72 -26.15 30.48
CA VAL A 384 -0.75 -24.69 30.32
C VAL A 384 0.67 -24.14 30.14
N GLU A 385 1.60 -24.48 31.03
CA GLU A 385 3.00 -23.98 30.95
C GLU A 385 3.70 -24.44 29.67
N ILE A 386 3.45 -25.67 29.19
CA ILE A 386 4.01 -26.14 27.91
C ILE A 386 3.48 -25.31 26.73
N ASN A 387 2.19 -24.99 26.70
CA ASN A 387 1.62 -24.14 25.65
C ASN A 387 2.15 -22.69 25.73
N LEU A 388 2.39 -22.19 26.93
CA LEU A 388 3.04 -20.89 27.16
C LEU A 388 4.48 -20.88 26.63
N ALA A 389 5.25 -21.95 26.90
CA ALA A 389 6.60 -22.12 26.35
C ALA A 389 6.60 -22.07 24.82
N VAL A 390 5.67 -22.78 24.17
CA VAL A 390 5.53 -22.81 22.71
C VAL A 390 5.27 -21.41 22.15
N LEU A 391 4.28 -20.69 22.70
CA LEU A 391 3.95 -19.34 22.25
C LEU A 391 5.13 -18.38 22.44
N HIS A 392 5.75 -18.39 23.62
CA HIS A 392 6.91 -17.55 23.94
C HIS A 392 8.08 -17.80 22.98
N SER A 393 8.42 -19.07 22.76
CA SER A 393 9.55 -19.46 21.91
C SER A 393 9.34 -19.07 20.45
N TYR A 394 8.13 -19.27 19.92
CA TYR A 394 7.81 -18.87 18.54
C TYR A 394 7.82 -17.35 18.38
N GLN A 395 7.33 -16.60 19.37
CA GLN A 395 7.42 -15.14 19.37
C GLN A 395 8.87 -14.65 19.40
N LEU A 396 9.71 -15.22 20.26
CA LEU A 396 11.12 -14.88 20.35
C LEU A 396 11.86 -15.19 19.03
N ALA A 397 11.57 -16.35 18.43
CA ALA A 397 12.10 -16.77 17.14
C ALA A 397 11.50 -16.01 15.94
N LYS A 398 10.51 -15.12 16.17
CA LYS A 398 9.78 -14.37 15.14
C LYS A 398 9.11 -15.29 14.10
N VAL A 399 8.58 -16.42 14.56
CA VAL A 399 7.87 -17.40 13.74
C VAL A 399 6.36 -17.25 13.94
N THR A 400 5.59 -17.23 12.85
CA THR A 400 4.14 -17.12 12.88
C THR A 400 3.51 -18.31 13.61
N ILE A 401 2.72 -18.01 14.65
CA ILE A 401 1.90 -18.97 15.40
C ILE A 401 0.64 -18.23 15.88
N VAL A 402 -0.43 -18.96 16.15
CA VAL A 402 -1.66 -18.40 16.73
C VAL A 402 -2.06 -19.16 18.00
N ASP A 403 -2.58 -18.44 19.00
CA ASP A 403 -3.19 -19.09 20.16
C ASP A 403 -4.60 -19.60 19.83
N HIS A 404 -5.10 -20.51 20.67
CA HIS A 404 -6.38 -21.16 20.42
C HIS A 404 -7.60 -20.25 20.64
N HIS A 405 -7.52 -19.19 21.43
CA HIS A 405 -8.63 -18.25 21.60
C HIS A 405 -8.78 -17.37 20.36
N ALA A 406 -7.67 -16.81 19.85
CA ALA A 406 -7.69 -16.01 18.62
C ALA A 406 -8.11 -16.85 17.39
N ALA A 407 -7.58 -18.07 17.27
CA ALA A 407 -7.91 -18.98 16.17
C ALA A 407 -9.42 -19.31 16.13
N THR A 408 -10.00 -19.61 17.30
CA THR A 408 -11.42 -19.97 17.40
C THR A 408 -12.36 -18.77 17.21
N ALA A 409 -12.00 -17.58 17.70
CA ALA A 409 -12.73 -16.35 17.40
C ALA A 409 -12.73 -16.04 15.90
N SER A 410 -11.58 -16.19 15.24
CA SER A 410 -11.45 -16.04 13.78
C SER A 410 -12.32 -17.04 13.02
N PHE A 411 -12.38 -18.29 13.48
CA PHE A 411 -13.26 -19.30 12.91
C PHE A 411 -14.75 -18.93 13.02
N MET A 412 -15.20 -18.39 14.15
CA MET A 412 -16.60 -17.97 14.31
C MET A 412 -16.99 -16.89 13.30
N LYS A 413 -16.08 -15.95 13.00
CA LYS A 413 -16.30 -14.95 11.94
C LYS A 413 -16.38 -15.61 10.55
N HIS A 414 -15.53 -16.60 10.28
CA HIS A 414 -15.63 -17.38 9.04
C HIS A 414 -16.97 -18.12 8.96
N LEU A 415 -17.39 -18.81 10.03
CA LEU A 415 -18.68 -19.49 10.11
C LEU A 415 -19.85 -18.55 9.81
N GLU A 416 -19.86 -17.36 10.41
CA GLU A 416 -20.90 -16.35 10.19
C GLU A 416 -20.94 -15.90 8.72
N ASN A 417 -19.78 -15.61 8.12
CA ASN A 417 -19.67 -15.21 6.72
C ASN A 417 -20.17 -16.33 5.78
N GLU A 418 -19.83 -17.57 6.07
CA GLU A 418 -20.25 -18.74 5.28
C GLU A 418 -21.76 -19.00 5.43
N GLN A 419 -22.31 -18.84 6.63
CA GLN A 419 -23.75 -18.93 6.86
C GLN A 419 -24.50 -17.86 6.05
N LYS A 420 -23.99 -16.63 6.00
CA LYS A 420 -24.58 -15.54 5.20
C LYS A 420 -24.45 -15.76 3.69
N ALA A 421 -23.29 -16.24 3.23
CA ALA A 421 -22.98 -16.34 1.81
C ALA A 421 -23.50 -17.63 1.15
N ARG A 422 -23.45 -18.76 1.85
CA ARG A 422 -23.75 -20.10 1.31
C ARG A 422 -24.79 -20.88 2.12
N GLY A 423 -25.26 -20.34 3.25
CA GLY A 423 -26.30 -20.98 4.07
C GLY A 423 -25.79 -22.10 4.97
N GLY A 424 -24.48 -22.27 5.13
CA GLY A 424 -23.90 -23.29 6.00
C GLY A 424 -22.38 -23.32 5.99
N CYS A 425 -21.78 -24.13 6.87
CA CYS A 425 -20.32 -24.27 6.95
C CYS A 425 -19.91 -25.68 7.45
N PRO A 426 -19.19 -26.47 6.65
CA PRO A 426 -18.74 -27.79 7.07
C PRO A 426 -17.71 -27.66 8.21
N ALA A 427 -17.96 -28.34 9.32
CA ALA A 427 -17.08 -28.27 10.48
C ALA A 427 -17.12 -29.55 11.33
N ASP A 428 -15.93 -30.03 11.70
CA ASP A 428 -15.76 -31.16 12.61
C ASP A 428 -15.53 -30.63 14.03
N TRP A 429 -16.59 -30.58 14.84
CA TRP A 429 -16.56 -30.01 16.20
C TRP A 429 -15.43 -30.62 17.05
N ALA A 430 -15.24 -31.94 16.99
CA ALA A 430 -14.21 -32.64 17.77
C ALA A 430 -12.77 -32.23 17.40
N TRP A 431 -12.58 -31.67 16.19
CA TRP A 431 -11.28 -31.20 15.74
C TRP A 431 -11.10 -29.69 15.89
N ILE A 432 -12.15 -28.90 15.63
CA ILE A 432 -12.15 -27.43 15.68
C ILE A 432 -12.06 -26.91 17.12
N VAL A 433 -12.70 -27.59 18.07
CA VAL A 433 -12.58 -27.22 19.48
C VAL A 433 -11.18 -27.57 19.98
N PRO A 434 -10.47 -26.63 20.62
CA PRO A 434 -9.13 -26.88 21.11
C PRO A 434 -9.14 -27.89 22.27
N PRO A 435 -8.09 -28.72 22.40
CA PRO A 435 -8.02 -29.79 23.40
C PRO A 435 -7.83 -29.28 24.84
N ILE A 436 -7.48 -28.01 25.02
CA ILE A 436 -7.35 -27.34 26.32
C ILE A 436 -8.20 -26.07 26.31
N SER A 437 -8.81 -25.75 27.45
CA SER A 437 -9.65 -24.56 27.63
C SER A 437 -10.83 -24.46 26.65
N GLY A 438 -11.30 -25.60 26.10
CA GLY A 438 -12.33 -25.64 25.06
C GLY A 438 -13.60 -24.86 25.45
N SER A 439 -14.14 -25.08 26.64
CA SER A 439 -15.34 -24.40 27.15
C SER A 439 -15.18 -22.89 27.37
N LEU A 440 -13.96 -22.36 27.27
CA LEU A 440 -13.68 -20.92 27.32
C LEU A 440 -13.59 -20.30 25.90
N THR A 441 -13.85 -21.10 24.86
CA THR A 441 -13.81 -20.65 23.46
C THR A 441 -15.22 -20.63 22.86
N PRO A 442 -15.53 -19.67 21.97
CA PRO A 442 -16.88 -19.53 21.42
C PRO A 442 -17.30 -20.72 20.53
N VAL A 443 -16.32 -21.43 19.95
CA VAL A 443 -16.57 -22.62 19.12
C VAL A 443 -17.14 -23.80 19.92
N PHE A 444 -16.89 -23.87 21.23
CA PHE A 444 -17.40 -24.95 22.07
C PHE A 444 -18.92 -24.90 22.20
N HIS A 445 -19.48 -23.69 22.29
CA HIS A 445 -20.91 -23.46 22.44
C HIS A 445 -21.69 -23.48 21.12
N GLN A 446 -21.01 -23.63 19.99
CA GLN A 446 -21.61 -23.62 18.67
C GLN A 446 -21.85 -25.04 18.15
N GLU A 447 -23.11 -25.40 17.89
CA GLU A 447 -23.42 -26.63 17.15
C GLU A 447 -22.90 -26.53 15.71
N MET A 448 -22.32 -27.63 15.21
CA MET A 448 -21.68 -27.71 13.91
C MET A 448 -22.07 -29.00 13.20
N VAL A 449 -22.20 -28.95 11.88
CA VAL A 449 -22.52 -30.12 11.05
C VAL A 449 -21.27 -30.56 10.30
N ASN A 450 -20.90 -31.83 10.46
CA ASN A 450 -19.74 -32.42 9.80
C ASN A 450 -20.15 -33.10 8.48
N TYR A 451 -19.87 -32.43 7.36
CA TYR A 451 -20.10 -32.93 5.99
C TYR A 451 -18.94 -32.50 5.07
N VAL A 452 -18.89 -33.07 3.87
CA VAL A 452 -17.81 -32.84 2.89
C VAL A 452 -18.42 -32.30 1.60
N LEU A 453 -17.88 -31.19 1.12
CA LEU A 453 -18.24 -30.58 -0.17
C LEU A 453 -17.09 -30.80 -1.16
N SER A 454 -17.41 -30.86 -2.46
CA SER A 454 -16.42 -30.81 -3.54
C SER A 454 -16.28 -29.36 -4.07
N PRO A 455 -15.09 -28.87 -4.43
CA PRO A 455 -13.75 -29.46 -4.26
C PRO A 455 -13.39 -29.77 -2.80
N ALA A 456 -12.58 -30.80 -2.56
CA ALA A 456 -12.32 -31.34 -1.22
C ALA A 456 -10.86 -31.79 -1.01
N PHE A 457 -10.41 -31.77 0.24
CA PHE A 457 -9.28 -32.58 0.70
C PHE A 457 -9.79 -33.87 1.34
N ARG A 458 -9.30 -35.02 0.89
CA ARG A 458 -9.67 -36.34 1.39
C ARG A 458 -8.47 -37.09 1.95
N TYR A 459 -8.67 -37.82 3.04
CA TYR A 459 -7.63 -38.73 3.52
C TYR A 459 -7.54 -39.93 2.58
N GLN A 460 -6.34 -40.37 2.29
CA GLN A 460 -6.06 -41.55 1.47
C GLN A 460 -5.26 -42.58 2.28
N PRO A 461 -5.38 -43.88 1.95
CA PRO A 461 -4.59 -44.92 2.60
C PRO A 461 -3.09 -44.71 2.41
N ASP A 462 -2.31 -45.17 3.39
CA ASP A 462 -0.84 -45.17 3.29
C ASP A 462 -0.38 -46.03 2.11
N PRO A 463 0.54 -45.55 1.27
CA PRO A 463 0.91 -46.21 0.02
C PRO A 463 1.56 -47.59 0.24
N TRP A 464 2.25 -47.80 1.37
CA TRP A 464 2.87 -49.08 1.72
C TRP A 464 1.88 -50.14 2.24
N LYS A 465 0.63 -49.78 2.55
CA LYS A 465 -0.38 -50.73 3.08
C LYS A 465 -1.22 -51.43 2.00
N GLY A 466 -1.29 -50.87 0.80
CA GLY A 466 -2.11 -51.40 -0.32
C GLY A 466 -1.34 -52.21 -1.37
N SER A 467 -0.01 -52.10 -1.39
CA SER A 467 0.83 -52.83 -2.34
C SER A 467 1.39 -54.07 -1.66
N ALA A 468 0.90 -55.26 -2.04
CA ALA A 468 1.60 -56.50 -1.72
C ALA A 468 3.04 -56.35 -2.22
N ALA A 469 4.00 -56.44 -1.29
CA ALA A 469 5.42 -56.30 -1.55
C ALA A 469 5.88 -57.26 -2.66
N LYS A 470 5.82 -56.81 -3.92
CA LYS A 470 6.66 -57.35 -4.97
C LYS A 470 8.04 -56.77 -4.69
N GLY A 471 8.87 -57.59 -4.05
CA GLY A 471 10.25 -57.25 -3.72
C GLY A 471 10.92 -56.58 -4.92
N THR A 472 11.32 -55.32 -4.73
CA THR A 472 12.02 -54.55 -5.74
C THR A 472 13.29 -54.00 -5.10
N GLY A 473 14.39 -54.18 -5.83
CA GLY A 473 15.74 -53.94 -5.35
C GLY A 473 15.97 -52.53 -4.84
N ILE A 474 16.91 -52.43 -3.91
CA ILE A 474 17.39 -51.19 -3.30
C ILE A 474 17.73 -50.18 -4.40
N ALA A 475 16.91 -49.13 -4.54
CA ALA A 475 17.17 -48.05 -5.48
C ALA A 475 18.45 -47.29 -5.07
N ARG A 476 19.26 -46.93 -6.07
CA ARG A 476 20.61 -46.37 -5.91
C ARG A 476 20.57 -45.03 -5.17
N LYS A 477 21.41 -44.89 -4.14
CA LYS A 477 21.63 -43.66 -3.37
C LYS A 477 22.18 -42.54 -4.29
N LYS A 478 21.37 -41.52 -4.62
CA LYS A 478 21.85 -40.30 -5.30
C LYS A 478 22.58 -39.41 -4.27
N THR A 479 23.68 -38.76 -4.66
CA THR A 479 24.47 -38.00 -3.67
C THR A 479 23.80 -36.68 -3.30
N PHE A 480 23.77 -36.36 -2.01
CA PHE A 480 23.18 -35.12 -1.43
C PHE A 480 23.64 -33.84 -2.16
N LYS A 481 24.89 -33.83 -2.65
CA LYS A 481 25.50 -32.70 -3.36
C LYS A 481 24.91 -32.47 -4.75
N GLU A 482 24.54 -33.53 -5.47
CA GLU A 482 23.95 -33.43 -6.81
C GLU A 482 22.52 -32.89 -6.75
N VAL A 483 21.73 -33.36 -5.78
CA VAL A 483 20.35 -32.91 -5.56
C VAL A 483 20.32 -31.47 -5.03
N ALA A 484 21.19 -31.11 -4.06
CA ALA A 484 21.26 -29.74 -3.55
C ALA A 484 21.60 -28.71 -4.64
N ASN A 485 22.51 -29.05 -5.56
CA ASN A 485 22.83 -28.18 -6.69
C ASN A 485 21.67 -28.05 -7.69
N ALA A 486 20.98 -29.16 -8.01
CA ALA A 486 19.81 -29.15 -8.89
C ALA A 486 18.62 -28.37 -8.28
N VAL A 487 18.40 -28.51 -6.97
CA VAL A 487 17.39 -27.74 -6.21
C VAL A 487 17.75 -26.25 -6.23
N LYS A 488 19.02 -25.88 -6.02
CA LYS A 488 19.45 -24.47 -6.07
C LYS A 488 19.20 -23.84 -7.44
N ILE A 489 19.55 -24.53 -8.52
CA ILE A 489 19.34 -24.07 -9.90
C ILE A 489 17.85 -23.95 -10.21
N SER A 490 17.05 -24.96 -9.85
CA SER A 490 15.61 -24.98 -10.11
C SER A 490 14.81 -24.00 -9.24
N ALA A 491 15.23 -23.77 -7.99
CA ALA A 491 14.69 -22.73 -7.13
C ALA A 491 14.96 -21.33 -7.68
N SER A 492 16.15 -21.11 -8.25
CA SER A 492 16.52 -19.87 -8.93
C SER A 492 15.69 -19.67 -10.22
N LEU A 493 15.50 -20.74 -11.00
CA LEU A 493 14.67 -20.71 -12.22
C LEU A 493 13.18 -20.46 -11.91
N MET A 494 12.58 -21.21 -10.98
CA MET A 494 11.19 -21.02 -10.56
C MET A 494 10.99 -19.67 -9.88
N GLY A 495 11.93 -19.21 -9.04
CA GLY A 495 11.90 -17.87 -8.47
C GLY A 495 11.85 -16.79 -9.55
N THR A 496 12.58 -16.97 -10.65
CA THR A 496 12.59 -16.05 -11.80
C THR A 496 11.30 -16.12 -12.63
N VAL A 497 10.69 -17.30 -12.78
CA VAL A 497 9.40 -17.49 -13.50
C VAL A 497 8.21 -16.99 -12.68
N MET A 498 8.21 -17.20 -11.36
CA MET A 498 7.21 -16.72 -10.40
C MET A 498 7.26 -15.19 -10.23
N ALA A 499 8.47 -14.62 -10.24
CA ALA A 499 8.70 -13.16 -10.16
C ALA A 499 8.03 -12.38 -11.30
N LYS A 500 8.05 -12.93 -12.52
CA LYS A 500 7.35 -12.37 -13.68
C LYS A 500 5.82 -12.31 -13.53
N ARG A 501 5.24 -12.98 -12.53
CA ARG A 501 3.79 -12.99 -12.26
C ARG A 501 3.35 -12.04 -11.14
N VAL A 502 4.29 -11.47 -10.36
CA VAL A 502 3.95 -10.53 -9.27
C VAL A 502 3.71 -9.14 -9.86
N LYS A 503 2.46 -8.68 -9.79
CA LYS A 503 2.04 -7.34 -10.26
C LYS A 503 2.57 -6.27 -9.30
N ALA A 504 3.21 -5.25 -9.86
CA ALA A 504 3.66 -4.08 -9.11
C ALA A 504 2.98 -2.82 -9.64
N THR A 505 2.03 -2.26 -8.89
CA THR A 505 1.29 -1.06 -9.32
C THR A 505 2.03 0.18 -8.85
N ILE A 506 2.46 1.03 -9.78
CA ILE A 506 3.19 2.27 -9.51
C ILE A 506 2.26 3.45 -9.78
N LEU A 507 1.81 4.10 -8.72
CA LEU A 507 0.92 5.25 -8.79
C LEU A 507 1.74 6.54 -8.76
N TYR A 508 1.36 7.52 -9.58
CA TYR A 508 1.95 8.85 -9.52
C TYR A 508 0.91 9.96 -9.56
N ALA A 509 1.24 11.06 -8.89
CA ALA A 509 0.57 12.36 -9.05
C ALA A 509 1.65 13.44 -9.19
N SER A 510 1.48 14.33 -10.17
CA SER A 510 2.49 15.30 -10.58
C SER A 510 1.86 16.51 -11.23
N GLU A 511 2.31 17.71 -10.85
CA GLU A 511 1.94 18.95 -11.54
C GLU A 511 2.88 19.27 -12.71
N THR A 512 4.19 19.34 -12.44
CA THR A 512 5.20 19.72 -13.46
C THR A 512 5.80 18.53 -14.23
N GLY A 513 5.29 17.31 -14.01
CA GLY A 513 5.76 16.07 -14.65
C GLY A 513 6.99 15.40 -14.03
N ARG A 514 7.63 15.97 -12.99
CA ARG A 514 8.80 15.35 -12.33
C ARG A 514 8.47 14.00 -11.68
N ALA A 515 7.41 13.94 -10.86
CA ALA A 515 7.00 12.70 -10.19
C ALA A 515 6.60 11.62 -11.21
N GLN A 516 5.97 12.01 -12.32
CA GLN A 516 5.69 11.13 -13.45
C GLN A 516 6.98 10.55 -14.06
N SER A 517 8.02 11.38 -14.28
CA SER A 517 9.30 10.91 -14.80
C SER A 517 9.96 9.90 -13.86
N TYR A 518 9.93 10.16 -12.55
CA TYR A 518 10.46 9.24 -11.53
C TYR A 518 9.68 7.93 -11.48
N ALA A 519 8.35 7.97 -11.54
CA ALA A 519 7.51 6.78 -11.62
C ALA A 519 7.82 5.93 -12.88
N GLN A 520 8.06 6.56 -14.02
CA GLN A 520 8.47 5.86 -15.24
C GLN A 520 9.87 5.23 -15.11
N GLN A 521 10.81 5.92 -14.47
CA GLN A 521 12.14 5.36 -14.16
C GLN A 521 12.03 4.16 -13.21
N LEU A 522 11.19 4.28 -12.18
CA LEU A 522 10.89 3.22 -11.23
C LEU A 522 10.25 2.01 -11.91
N GLY A 523 9.29 2.21 -12.80
CA GLY A 523 8.68 1.14 -13.59
C GLY A 523 9.68 0.41 -14.49
N ARG A 524 10.67 1.11 -15.04
CA ARG A 524 11.76 0.45 -15.78
C ARG A 524 12.66 -0.38 -14.87
N LEU A 525 12.91 0.09 -13.65
CA LEU A 525 13.68 -0.65 -12.64
C LEU A 525 12.95 -1.91 -12.19
N PHE A 526 11.69 -1.78 -11.81
CA PHE A 526 10.88 -2.90 -11.34
C PHE A 526 10.62 -3.96 -12.42
N ARG A 527 10.59 -3.60 -13.71
CA ARG A 527 10.42 -4.55 -14.83
C ARG A 527 11.53 -5.61 -14.91
N LYS A 528 12.65 -5.42 -14.21
CA LYS A 528 13.71 -6.44 -14.11
C LYS A 528 13.30 -7.66 -13.27
N ALA A 529 12.39 -7.51 -12.31
CA ALA A 529 12.01 -8.56 -11.36
C ALA A 529 10.50 -8.69 -11.10
N PHE A 530 9.68 -7.77 -11.61
CA PHE A 530 8.23 -7.71 -11.41
C PHE A 530 7.51 -7.42 -12.73
N ASP A 531 6.18 -7.48 -12.74
CA ASP A 531 5.32 -6.97 -13.82
C ASP A 531 4.73 -5.59 -13.43
N PRO A 532 5.46 -4.47 -13.68
CA PRO A 532 5.03 -3.17 -13.21
C PRO A 532 4.06 -2.47 -14.16
N ARG A 533 3.01 -1.89 -13.58
CA ARG A 533 2.09 -0.95 -14.25
C ARG A 533 2.30 0.45 -13.67
N VAL A 534 2.55 1.44 -14.53
CA VAL A 534 2.67 2.85 -14.09
C VAL A 534 1.38 3.58 -14.46
N LEU A 535 0.66 4.07 -13.46
CA LEU A 535 -0.67 4.68 -13.61
C LEU A 535 -0.71 6.06 -12.94
N CYS A 536 -1.45 6.99 -13.55
CA CYS A 536 -1.81 8.25 -12.92
C CYS A 536 -2.83 7.97 -11.81
N MET A 537 -2.73 8.65 -10.67
CA MET A 537 -3.68 8.48 -9.56
C MET A 537 -5.13 8.76 -9.99
N ASP A 538 -5.36 9.76 -10.83
CA ASP A 538 -6.68 10.09 -11.38
C ASP A 538 -7.27 9.05 -12.34
N GLU A 539 -6.42 8.17 -12.90
CA GLU A 539 -6.85 7.07 -13.78
C GLU A 539 -7.00 5.74 -13.01
N TYR A 540 -6.72 5.73 -11.71
CA TYR A 540 -6.66 4.53 -10.88
C TYR A 540 -7.88 4.41 -9.96
N ASP A 541 -8.51 3.23 -9.98
CA ASP A 541 -9.62 2.91 -9.08
C ASP A 541 -9.10 2.51 -7.68
N VAL A 542 -9.37 3.35 -6.69
CA VAL A 542 -8.93 3.17 -5.28
C VAL A 542 -9.43 1.87 -4.67
N VAL A 543 -10.60 1.36 -5.09
CA VAL A 543 -11.15 0.07 -4.61
C VAL A 543 -10.24 -1.10 -4.97
N SER A 544 -9.45 -0.96 -6.03
CA SER A 544 -8.48 -1.99 -6.43
C SER A 544 -7.36 -2.18 -5.40
N LEU A 545 -7.10 -1.21 -4.50
CA LEU A 545 -6.04 -1.31 -3.48
C LEU A 545 -6.17 -2.56 -2.59
N GLU A 546 -7.39 -3.02 -2.30
CA GLU A 546 -7.64 -4.22 -1.48
C GLU A 546 -7.09 -5.51 -2.13
N HIS A 547 -7.02 -5.51 -3.46
CA HIS A 547 -6.60 -6.65 -4.27
C HIS A 547 -5.15 -6.54 -4.72
N GLU A 548 -4.51 -5.40 -4.51
CA GLU A 548 -3.12 -5.16 -4.89
C GLU A 548 -2.15 -5.84 -3.92
N THR A 549 -1.05 -6.36 -4.49
CA THR A 549 -0.02 -7.05 -3.70
C THR A 549 1.17 -6.15 -3.40
N LEU A 550 1.57 -5.31 -4.36
CA LEU A 550 2.65 -4.34 -4.22
C LEU A 550 2.26 -3.02 -4.88
N VAL A 551 2.18 -1.94 -4.09
CA VAL A 551 1.96 -0.58 -4.58
C VAL A 551 3.16 0.33 -4.27
N LEU A 552 3.65 1.03 -5.28
CA LEU A 552 4.70 2.04 -5.14
C LEU A 552 4.09 3.40 -5.48
N VAL A 553 4.22 4.37 -4.59
CA VAL A 553 3.68 5.71 -4.80
C VAL A 553 4.81 6.70 -5.02
N VAL A 554 4.74 7.47 -6.10
CA VAL A 554 5.67 8.58 -6.39
C VAL A 554 4.87 9.85 -6.65
N THR A 555 4.83 10.76 -5.68
CA THR A 555 3.92 11.92 -5.74
C THR A 555 4.60 13.23 -5.36
N SER A 556 4.23 14.33 -6.03
CA SER A 556 4.60 15.69 -5.59
C SER A 556 3.59 16.24 -4.59
N THR A 557 3.93 17.34 -3.93
CA THR A 557 2.97 18.16 -3.14
C THR A 557 2.87 19.53 -3.80
N PHE A 558 1.67 20.09 -3.89
CA PHE A 558 1.41 21.38 -4.52
C PHE A 558 0.63 22.33 -3.59
N GLY A 559 0.41 23.57 -4.01
CA GLY A 559 -0.33 24.56 -3.22
C GLY A 559 0.28 24.77 -1.83
N ASN A 560 -0.54 24.64 -0.79
CA ASN A 560 -0.10 24.75 0.61
C ASN A 560 -0.12 23.39 1.32
N GLY A 561 0.49 22.37 0.70
CA GLY A 561 0.49 21.00 1.23
C GLY A 561 -0.59 20.11 0.62
N ASP A 562 -1.25 20.57 -0.44
CA ASP A 562 -2.33 19.88 -1.12
C ASP A 562 -1.79 18.82 -2.10
N PRO A 563 -2.60 17.79 -2.43
CA PRO A 563 -2.28 16.90 -3.54
C PRO A 563 -2.16 17.67 -4.86
N PRO A 564 -1.35 17.19 -5.82
CA PRO A 564 -1.43 17.61 -7.21
C PRO A 564 -2.84 17.41 -7.76
N GLU A 565 -3.26 18.20 -8.75
CA GLU A 565 -4.61 18.10 -9.34
C GLU A 565 -4.98 16.66 -9.72
N ASN A 566 -4.06 15.94 -10.38
CA ASN A 566 -4.23 14.54 -10.78
C ASN A 566 -4.09 13.50 -9.65
N GLY A 567 -4.09 13.94 -8.39
CA GLY A 567 -4.11 13.11 -7.18
C GLY A 567 -5.21 13.48 -6.19
N GLU A 568 -6.01 14.51 -6.46
CA GLU A 568 -7.10 14.97 -5.57
C GLU A 568 -8.18 13.91 -5.38
N SER A 569 -8.65 13.30 -6.47
CA SER A 569 -9.66 12.24 -6.46
C SER A 569 -9.22 11.03 -5.63
N PHE A 570 -7.97 10.59 -5.83
CA PHE A 570 -7.35 9.52 -5.06
C PHE A 570 -7.21 9.86 -3.58
N ALA A 571 -6.82 11.11 -3.26
CA ALA A 571 -6.69 11.57 -1.89
C ALA A 571 -8.03 11.54 -1.15
N ALA A 572 -9.10 12.03 -1.79
CA ALA A 572 -10.45 12.03 -1.23
C ALA A 572 -10.91 10.59 -0.93
N ALA A 573 -10.84 9.70 -1.92
CA ALA A 573 -11.22 8.31 -1.76
C ALA A 573 -10.41 7.58 -0.67
N LEU A 574 -9.09 7.80 -0.59
CA LEU A 574 -8.24 7.20 0.43
C LEU A 574 -8.57 7.70 1.86
N MET A 575 -9.02 8.96 1.99
CA MET A 575 -9.46 9.50 3.27
C MET A 575 -10.82 8.94 3.71
N GLU A 576 -11.73 8.65 2.77
CA GLU A 576 -13.05 8.07 3.04
C GLU A 576 -13.01 6.58 3.43
N MET A 577 -11.96 5.84 3.04
CA MET A 577 -11.81 4.43 3.42
C MET A 577 -11.76 4.25 4.95
N SER A 578 -12.59 3.36 5.49
CA SER A 578 -12.67 3.11 6.94
C SER A 578 -11.74 1.97 7.39
N GLY A 579 -10.96 2.20 8.44
CA GLY A 579 -10.05 1.20 9.04
C GLY A 579 -10.78 0.22 10.00
N PRO A 580 -10.17 -0.93 10.32
CA PRO A 580 -10.82 -2.00 11.11
C PRO A 580 -11.02 -1.68 12.61
N TYR A 581 -10.53 -0.54 13.11
CA TYR A 581 -10.53 -0.20 14.54
C TYR A 581 -11.66 0.75 14.98
N ASN A 582 -12.59 1.13 14.08
CA ASN A 582 -13.73 2.00 14.40
C ASN A 582 -14.91 1.27 15.09
N GLY A 583 -14.61 0.50 16.14
CA GLY A 583 -15.59 -0.18 16.97
C GLY A 583 -16.09 0.63 18.18
N SER A 584 -15.76 1.92 18.31
CA SER A 584 -16.25 2.75 19.41
C SER A 584 -17.67 3.30 19.14
N PRO A 585 -18.61 3.28 20.10
CA PRO A 585 -19.99 3.77 19.91
C PRO A 585 -20.12 5.30 19.80
N ARG A 586 -19.00 6.04 19.74
CA ARG A 586 -19.00 7.49 19.49
C ARG A 586 -18.48 7.70 18.07
N PRO A 587 -19.19 8.47 17.21
CA PRO A 587 -18.62 8.87 15.93
C PRO A 587 -17.35 9.68 16.21
N GLU A 588 -16.19 9.10 15.93
CA GLU A 588 -14.95 9.87 15.91
C GLU A 588 -15.13 11.01 14.91
N GLN A 589 -14.92 12.25 15.34
CA GLN A 589 -15.00 13.41 14.46
C GLN A 589 -14.03 13.21 13.29
N HIS A 590 -14.58 13.08 12.08
CA HIS A 590 -13.82 12.93 10.85
C HIS A 590 -12.91 14.17 10.68
N ARG A 591 -11.63 14.06 11.07
CA ARG A 591 -10.66 15.15 10.89
C ARG A 591 -10.29 15.22 9.42
N SER A 592 -10.38 16.41 8.82
CA SER A 592 -10.08 16.59 7.40
C SER A 592 -8.60 16.32 7.07
N TYR A 593 -8.31 16.21 5.76
CA TYR A 593 -6.94 16.19 5.23
C TYR A 593 -6.06 17.33 5.79
N LYS A 594 -6.57 18.57 5.84
CA LYS A 594 -5.78 19.73 6.24
C LYS A 594 -5.48 19.73 7.74
N ILE A 595 -6.44 19.33 8.57
CA ILE A 595 -6.23 19.19 10.01
C ILE A 595 -5.20 18.09 10.30
N ARG A 596 -5.21 16.97 9.57
CA ARG A 596 -4.31 15.86 9.89
C ARG A 596 -2.89 16.05 9.34
N PHE A 597 -2.74 16.58 8.14
CA PHE A 597 -1.46 16.55 7.41
C PHE A 597 -0.86 17.94 7.14
N ASN A 598 -1.66 19.00 7.31
CA ASN A 598 -1.26 20.40 7.17
C ASN A 598 -1.42 21.21 8.49
N SER A 599 -1.53 20.55 9.65
CA SER A 599 -1.59 21.25 10.93
C SER A 599 -0.27 21.93 11.28
N VAL A 600 -0.38 23.05 12.02
CA VAL A 600 0.72 23.81 12.59
C VAL A 600 1.18 23.21 13.93
N SER A 601 0.33 22.41 14.59
CA SER A 601 0.65 21.69 15.83
C SER A 601 1.46 20.41 15.53
N CYS A 602 2.61 20.25 16.17
CA CYS A 602 3.62 19.22 15.85
C CYS A 602 3.29 17.80 16.37
N SER A 603 2.09 17.57 16.88
CA SER A 603 1.71 16.28 17.49
C SER A 603 0.33 15.85 17.02
N ASP A 604 0.26 14.80 16.21
CA ASP A 604 -0.97 14.02 16.04
C ASP A 604 -1.04 12.99 17.19
N PRO A 605 -1.88 13.22 18.22
CA PRO A 605 -1.99 12.32 19.36
C PRO A 605 -2.52 10.95 18.95
N LEU A 606 -3.28 10.88 17.85
CA LEU A 606 -3.83 9.64 17.29
C LEU A 606 -2.70 8.77 16.74
N VAL A 607 -1.73 9.33 16.01
CA VAL A 607 -0.59 8.56 15.48
C VAL A 607 0.26 7.97 16.60
N SER A 608 0.51 8.73 17.68
CA SER A 608 1.23 8.20 18.85
C SER A 608 0.43 7.14 19.61
N SER A 609 -0.88 7.33 19.76
CA SER A 609 -1.79 6.38 20.43
C SER A 609 -1.90 5.07 19.63
N TRP A 610 -2.01 5.16 18.31
CA TRP A 610 -2.04 4.03 17.39
C TRP A 610 -0.71 3.28 17.31
N ARG A 611 0.42 3.98 17.21
CA ARG A 611 1.75 3.34 17.23
C ARG A 611 2.01 2.59 18.53
N ARG A 612 1.50 3.10 19.67
CA ARG A 612 1.58 2.43 20.97
C ARG A 612 0.69 1.19 21.02
N LYS A 613 -0.58 1.30 20.60
CA LYS A 613 -1.51 0.15 20.50
C LYS A 613 -1.00 -0.96 19.58
N ARG A 614 -0.36 -0.62 18.45
CA ARG A 614 0.21 -1.60 17.51
C ARG A 614 1.45 -2.31 18.05
N LYS A 615 2.23 -1.66 18.91
CA LYS A 615 3.40 -2.26 19.57
C LYS A 615 3.00 -3.29 20.63
N GLU A 616 1.77 -3.19 21.12
CA GLU A 616 1.16 -4.07 22.14
C GLU A 616 0.26 -5.16 21.52
N SER A 617 -0.14 -5.05 20.25
CA SER A 617 -0.99 -6.03 19.56
C SER A 617 -0.18 -7.08 18.80
N SER A 618 -0.56 -8.35 18.94
CA SER A 618 -0.04 -9.49 18.17
C SER A 618 -0.06 -9.24 16.65
N ASN A 619 0.93 -9.79 15.92
CA ASN A 619 0.98 -9.81 14.44
C ASN A 619 -0.31 -10.35 13.78
N THR A 620 -1.17 -11.04 14.53
CA THR A 620 -2.42 -11.62 14.05
C THR A 620 -3.61 -10.64 13.98
N ASP A 621 -3.56 -9.48 14.64
CA ASP A 621 -4.66 -8.49 14.68
C ASP A 621 -4.59 -7.43 13.57
N SER A 622 -3.55 -7.44 12.73
CA SER A 622 -3.24 -6.34 11.79
C SER A 622 -3.98 -6.35 10.44
N ALA A 623 -5.02 -7.18 10.25
CA ALA A 623 -5.70 -7.26 8.97
C ALA A 623 -6.77 -6.16 8.81
N GLY A 624 -6.34 -4.92 8.54
CA GLY A 624 -7.21 -3.88 7.98
C GLY A 624 -7.63 -4.17 6.54
N ALA A 625 -8.45 -3.28 5.96
CA ALA A 625 -8.94 -3.40 4.57
C ALA A 625 -7.82 -3.67 3.55
N LEU A 626 -6.60 -3.19 3.83
CA LEU A 626 -5.40 -3.37 3.00
C LEU A 626 -4.39 -4.37 3.59
N GLY A 627 -4.82 -5.33 4.40
CA GLY A 627 -3.93 -6.29 5.11
C GLY A 627 -3.06 -7.20 4.22
N THR A 628 -3.29 -7.21 2.91
CA THR A 628 -2.49 -7.90 1.88
C THR A 628 -1.50 -6.97 1.18
N LEU A 629 -1.69 -5.66 1.27
CA LEU A 629 -0.96 -4.67 0.50
C LEU A 629 0.42 -4.43 1.08
N ARG A 630 1.45 -4.56 0.24
CA ARG A 630 2.80 -4.06 0.54
C ARG A 630 3.02 -2.74 -0.19
N PHE A 631 3.63 -1.76 0.48
CA PHE A 631 3.84 -0.47 -0.18
C PHE A 631 5.15 0.24 0.15
N CYS A 632 5.56 1.15 -0.74
CA CYS A 632 6.58 2.18 -0.48
C CYS A 632 6.12 3.51 -1.08
N VAL A 633 6.45 4.62 -0.43
CA VAL A 633 6.11 5.97 -0.90
C VAL A 633 7.37 6.81 -1.06
N PHE A 634 7.41 7.61 -2.14
CA PHE A 634 8.39 8.66 -2.36
C PHE A 634 7.68 9.98 -2.65
N GLY A 635 8.00 11.00 -1.84
CA GLY A 635 7.46 12.35 -1.96
C GLY A 635 8.44 13.33 -2.60
N LEU A 636 7.97 14.12 -3.56
CA LEU A 636 8.68 15.29 -4.07
C LEU A 636 8.09 16.55 -3.42
N GLY A 637 8.95 17.43 -2.92
CA GLY A 637 8.54 18.70 -2.36
C GLY A 637 9.71 19.67 -2.23
N SER A 638 9.48 20.80 -1.58
CA SER A 638 10.52 21.80 -1.30
C SER A 638 10.43 22.25 0.15
N ARG A 639 11.57 22.32 0.84
CA ARG A 639 11.64 22.84 2.22
C ARG A 639 11.36 24.34 2.34
N ALA A 640 11.20 25.03 1.21
CA ALA A 640 10.68 26.40 1.21
C ALA A 640 9.19 26.49 1.57
N TYR A 641 8.46 25.37 1.47
CA TYR A 641 7.05 25.29 1.83
C TYR A 641 6.91 24.72 3.25
N PRO A 642 5.99 25.24 4.08
CA PRO A 642 5.78 24.74 5.44
C PRO A 642 5.47 23.25 5.48
N HIS A 643 4.63 22.79 4.55
CA HIS A 643 4.10 21.43 4.52
C HIS A 643 4.92 20.54 3.55
N PHE A 644 6.23 20.44 3.81
CA PHE A 644 7.19 19.72 2.95
C PHE A 644 6.78 18.26 2.67
N CYS A 645 6.45 17.88 1.42
CA CYS A 645 5.99 16.53 1.05
C CYS A 645 4.71 16.06 1.78
N ALA A 646 3.80 16.97 2.14
CA ALA A 646 2.61 16.64 2.92
C ALA A 646 1.73 15.55 2.29
N PHE A 647 1.47 15.61 0.99
CA PHE A 647 0.63 14.61 0.34
C PHE A 647 1.25 13.20 0.37
N ALA A 648 2.56 13.09 0.18
CA ALA A 648 3.25 11.81 0.30
C ALA A 648 3.19 11.25 1.74
N ARG A 649 3.32 12.11 2.76
CA ARG A 649 3.10 11.70 4.16
C ARG A 649 1.67 11.23 4.41
N ALA A 650 0.69 11.93 3.83
CA ALA A 650 -0.72 11.58 3.99
C ALA A 650 -1.00 10.19 3.40
N VAL A 651 -0.55 9.91 2.18
CA VAL A 651 -0.71 8.60 1.54
C VAL A 651 0.03 7.51 2.32
N ASP A 652 1.28 7.73 2.71
CA ASP A 652 2.08 6.78 3.48
C ASP A 652 1.42 6.43 4.84
N THR A 653 0.87 7.44 5.53
CA THR A 653 0.20 7.25 6.81
C THR A 653 -1.13 6.51 6.64
N ARG A 654 -1.95 6.89 5.65
CA ARG A 654 -3.26 6.27 5.43
C ARG A 654 -3.17 4.83 4.95
N LEU A 655 -2.24 4.51 4.05
CA LEU A 655 -2.02 3.13 3.63
C LEU A 655 -1.64 2.23 4.82
N GLU A 656 -0.86 2.75 5.77
CA GLU A 656 -0.54 2.03 7.01
C GLU A 656 -1.74 1.89 7.95
N GLU A 657 -2.54 2.95 8.15
CA GLU A 657 -3.76 2.92 8.97
C GLU A 657 -4.82 1.95 8.46
N LEU A 658 -4.91 1.79 7.14
CA LEU A 658 -5.82 0.87 6.48
C LEU A 658 -5.34 -0.59 6.51
N GLY A 659 -4.17 -0.87 7.11
CA GLY A 659 -3.64 -2.22 7.30
C GLY A 659 -2.53 -2.63 6.33
N GLY A 660 -2.10 -1.74 5.43
CA GLY A 660 -0.98 -2.00 4.53
C GLY A 660 0.36 -2.12 5.29
N GLU A 661 1.25 -2.95 4.77
CA GLU A 661 2.60 -3.12 5.32
C GLU A 661 3.63 -2.31 4.51
N ARG A 662 4.22 -1.32 5.18
CA ARG A 662 5.29 -0.49 4.63
C ARG A 662 6.59 -1.32 4.52
N LEU A 663 7.12 -1.49 3.30
CA LEU A 663 8.38 -2.22 3.07
C LEU A 663 9.64 -1.37 3.31
N LEU A 664 9.54 -0.06 3.03
CA LEU A 664 10.64 0.89 3.17
C LEU A 664 10.10 2.21 3.71
N GLN A 665 10.90 2.88 4.56
CA GLN A 665 10.56 4.21 5.05
C GLN A 665 10.27 5.18 3.89
N LEU A 666 9.29 6.07 4.09
CA LEU A 666 8.96 7.16 3.17
C LEU A 666 10.23 7.91 2.74
N GLY A 667 10.49 7.94 1.43
CA GLY A 667 11.54 8.78 0.87
C GLY A 667 11.01 10.18 0.60
N GLN A 668 11.85 11.21 0.83
CA GLN A 668 11.49 12.61 0.58
C GLN A 668 12.60 13.29 -0.23
N GLY A 669 12.24 13.86 -1.37
CA GLY A 669 13.14 14.58 -2.26
C GLY A 669 12.92 16.08 -2.20
N ASP A 670 13.90 16.83 -1.71
CA ASP A 670 13.89 18.30 -1.62
C ASP A 670 14.37 18.93 -2.93
N GLU A 671 13.50 19.66 -3.62
CA GLU A 671 13.80 20.36 -4.87
C GLU A 671 15.03 21.28 -4.77
N LEU A 672 15.24 21.86 -3.59
CA LEU A 672 16.34 22.80 -3.36
C LEU A 672 17.68 22.07 -3.14
N CYS A 673 17.66 20.78 -2.79
CA CYS A 673 18.84 20.01 -2.46
C CYS A 673 18.68 18.51 -2.71
N GLY A 674 19.31 18.00 -3.78
CA GLY A 674 19.53 16.56 -3.95
C GLY A 674 18.29 15.71 -4.22
N GLN A 675 17.20 16.28 -4.74
CA GLN A 675 15.93 15.56 -5.01
C GLN A 675 16.12 14.26 -5.81
N GLU A 676 16.84 14.32 -6.93
CA GLU A 676 17.12 13.16 -7.80
C GLU A 676 18.01 12.13 -7.11
N GLU A 677 19.00 12.57 -6.31
CA GLU A 677 19.88 11.65 -5.58
C GLU A 677 19.12 10.90 -4.49
N ALA A 678 18.26 11.60 -3.75
CA ALA A 678 17.35 11.01 -2.78
C ALA A 678 16.42 10.00 -3.46
N PHE A 679 15.88 10.31 -4.65
CA PHE A 679 15.07 9.38 -5.42
C PHE A 679 15.86 8.14 -5.84
N ARG A 680 17.07 8.29 -6.36
CA ARG A 680 17.91 7.16 -6.80
C ARG A 680 18.25 6.22 -5.65
N GLY A 681 18.70 6.78 -4.52
CA GLY A 681 19.00 6.02 -3.31
C GLY A 681 17.77 5.27 -2.79
N TRP A 682 16.63 5.97 -2.72
CA TRP A 682 15.35 5.37 -2.31
C TRP A 682 14.87 4.29 -3.29
N ALA A 683 14.91 4.54 -4.61
CA ALA A 683 14.44 3.60 -5.62
C ALA A 683 15.25 2.30 -5.62
N GLN A 684 16.56 2.39 -5.42
CA GLN A 684 17.43 1.24 -5.25
C GLN A 684 17.08 0.44 -3.99
N ALA A 685 16.87 1.12 -2.86
CA ALA A 685 16.46 0.48 -1.61
C ALA A 685 15.07 -0.15 -1.71
N ALA A 686 14.11 0.52 -2.36
CA ALA A 686 12.75 0.04 -2.54
C ALA A 686 12.72 -1.21 -3.42
N PHE A 687 13.47 -1.20 -4.53
CA PHE A 687 13.62 -2.38 -5.38
C PHE A 687 14.25 -3.55 -4.62
N GLN A 688 15.30 -3.30 -3.83
CA GLN A 688 15.91 -4.35 -3.01
C GLN A 688 14.94 -4.90 -1.95
N ALA A 689 14.25 -4.03 -1.21
CA ALA A 689 13.28 -4.43 -0.20
C ALA A 689 12.11 -5.23 -0.79
N SER A 690 11.60 -4.82 -1.95
CA SER A 690 10.59 -5.60 -2.68
C SER A 690 11.15 -6.94 -3.15
N CYS A 691 12.36 -6.97 -3.73
CA CYS A 691 13.00 -8.22 -4.17
C CYS A 691 13.16 -9.22 -3.02
N GLU A 692 13.61 -8.76 -1.86
CA GLU A 692 13.77 -9.58 -0.66
C GLU A 692 12.42 -10.07 -0.12
N THR A 693 11.41 -9.18 -0.07
CA THR A 693 10.06 -9.52 0.43
C THR A 693 9.38 -10.55 -0.44
N PHE A 694 9.46 -10.41 -1.75
CA PHE A 694 8.83 -11.32 -2.71
C PHE A 694 9.74 -12.50 -3.10
N CYS A 695 10.95 -12.59 -2.53
CA CYS A 695 11.94 -13.63 -2.81
C CYS A 695 12.31 -13.71 -4.31
N VAL A 696 12.47 -12.55 -4.97
CA VAL A 696 12.77 -12.43 -6.40
C VAL A 696 14.14 -11.79 -6.63
N GLY A 697 14.90 -12.29 -7.62
CA GLY A 697 16.18 -11.74 -8.07
C GLY A 697 17.41 -12.11 -7.22
N GLU A 698 18.20 -13.09 -7.68
CA GLU A 698 19.43 -13.53 -6.99
C GLU A 698 20.55 -12.47 -6.95
N ASP A 699 20.45 -11.41 -7.77
CA ASP A 699 21.43 -10.31 -7.88
C ASP A 699 20.77 -8.91 -7.82
N ALA A 700 19.77 -8.72 -6.96
CA ALA A 700 19.06 -7.44 -6.80
C ALA A 700 20.01 -6.24 -6.61
N LYS A 701 21.13 -6.44 -5.89
CA LYS A 701 22.16 -5.40 -5.68
C LYS A 701 22.94 -5.04 -6.95
N ALA A 702 23.27 -6.02 -7.81
CA ALA A 702 23.98 -5.75 -9.06
C ALA A 702 23.04 -5.15 -10.12
N ALA A 703 21.80 -5.66 -10.20
CA ALA A 703 20.78 -5.17 -11.12
C ALA A 703 20.38 -3.70 -10.84
N ALA A 704 20.34 -3.29 -9.57
CA ALA A 704 20.05 -1.91 -9.17
C ALA A 704 21.21 -0.94 -9.49
N ARG A 705 22.47 -1.38 -9.34
CA ARG A 705 23.66 -0.58 -9.70
C ARG A 705 23.78 -0.30 -11.21
N ASP A 706 23.29 -1.23 -12.04
CA ASP A 706 23.40 -1.15 -13.51
C ASP A 706 22.35 -0.23 -14.18
N ILE A 707 21.23 0.11 -13.52
CA ILE A 707 20.18 0.98 -14.11
C ILE A 707 20.54 2.46 -14.07
N PHE A 708 21.15 2.90 -12.97
CA PHE A 708 21.62 4.28 -12.85
C PHE A 708 22.99 4.49 -13.53
N SER A 709 23.58 3.42 -14.09
CA SER A 709 24.76 3.52 -14.94
C SER A 709 24.40 4.13 -16.30
N PRO A 710 25.21 5.07 -16.83
CA PRO A 710 24.92 5.84 -18.07
C PRO A 710 24.84 5.01 -19.38
N LYS A 711 24.95 3.68 -19.32
CA LYS A 711 25.14 2.79 -20.50
C LYS A 711 23.91 2.64 -21.41
N ARG A 712 22.74 3.17 -21.05
CA ARG A 712 21.54 3.17 -21.92
C ARG A 712 21.05 4.58 -22.28
N SER A 713 21.99 5.52 -22.43
CA SER A 713 21.79 6.80 -23.11
C SER A 713 21.15 6.62 -24.49
N TRP A 714 20.36 7.60 -24.91
CA TRP A 714 19.83 7.77 -26.27
C TRP A 714 20.77 7.20 -27.35
N LYS A 715 20.22 6.40 -28.28
CA LYS A 715 20.98 5.77 -29.37
C LYS A 715 20.62 6.45 -30.70
N ARG A 716 21.63 6.97 -31.40
CA ARG A 716 21.47 7.66 -32.69
C ARG A 716 20.70 6.85 -33.75
N GLN A 717 20.81 5.53 -33.73
CA GLN A 717 20.15 4.63 -34.69
C GLN A 717 18.65 4.44 -34.43
N ARG A 718 18.13 4.83 -33.25
CA ARG A 718 16.72 4.60 -32.86
C ARG A 718 15.77 5.75 -33.16
N TYR A 719 16.31 6.93 -33.46
CA TYR A 719 15.52 8.17 -33.61
C TYR A 719 15.93 8.85 -34.91
N ARG A 720 14.98 9.05 -35.82
CA ARG A 720 15.20 9.71 -37.11
C ARG A 720 14.17 10.81 -37.29
N LEU A 721 14.65 11.99 -37.69
CA LEU A 721 13.79 13.09 -38.13
C LEU A 721 13.39 12.85 -39.58
N SER A 722 12.09 12.79 -39.88
CA SER A 722 11.55 12.75 -41.25
C SER A 722 10.77 14.01 -41.60
N ALA A 723 11.09 14.68 -42.72
CA ALA A 723 10.46 15.92 -43.12
C ALA A 723 8.96 15.73 -43.45
N GLN A 724 8.13 16.74 -43.16
CA GLN A 724 6.73 16.79 -43.57
C GLN A 724 6.38 18.07 -44.33
N ALA A 725 5.42 17.91 -45.24
CA ALA A 725 4.94 18.96 -46.14
C ALA A 725 3.92 19.91 -45.49
N GLU A 726 3.19 19.46 -44.46
CA GLU A 726 2.16 20.25 -43.77
C GLU A 726 2.60 20.63 -42.35
N GLY A 727 2.47 21.91 -41.99
CA GLY A 727 2.73 22.42 -40.65
C GLY A 727 1.60 22.08 -39.68
N LEU A 728 1.95 21.62 -38.48
CA LEU A 728 0.98 21.44 -37.39
C LEU A 728 0.48 22.81 -36.90
N GLN A 729 -0.83 22.96 -36.73
CA GLN A 729 -1.40 24.12 -36.05
C GLN A 729 -1.03 24.09 -34.56
N LEU A 730 -0.64 25.25 -34.00
CA LEU A 730 -0.11 25.37 -32.63
C LEU A 730 -1.09 24.88 -31.56
N LEU A 731 -2.34 25.36 -31.61
CA LEU A 731 -3.35 25.11 -30.58
C LEU A 731 -3.72 23.61 -30.49
N PRO A 732 -4.06 22.89 -31.59
CA PRO A 732 -4.25 21.44 -31.56
C PRO A 732 -3.02 20.68 -31.05
N GLY A 733 -1.82 21.16 -31.38
CA GLY A 733 -0.56 20.60 -30.88
C GLY A 733 -0.45 20.71 -29.37
N LEU A 734 -0.72 21.88 -28.79
CA LEU A 734 -0.69 22.10 -27.35
C LEU A 734 -1.74 21.25 -26.61
N VAL A 735 -2.96 21.16 -27.14
CA VAL A 735 -4.03 20.32 -26.59
C VAL A 735 -3.59 18.86 -26.52
N HIS A 736 -3.02 18.34 -27.60
CA HIS A 736 -2.51 16.97 -27.66
C HIS A 736 -1.34 16.75 -26.68
N VAL A 737 -0.43 17.71 -26.58
CA VAL A 737 0.79 17.60 -25.77
C VAL A 737 0.50 17.60 -24.28
N HIS A 738 -0.35 18.52 -23.83
CA HIS A 738 -0.71 18.71 -22.42
C HIS A 738 -1.93 17.88 -21.99
N ARG A 739 -2.63 17.22 -22.94
CA ARG A 739 -3.88 16.49 -22.70
C ARG A 739 -4.93 17.35 -21.97
N ARG A 740 -4.97 18.64 -22.30
CA ARG A 740 -5.87 19.63 -21.69
C ARG A 740 -6.46 20.48 -22.80
N LYS A 741 -7.75 20.81 -22.68
CA LYS A 741 -8.40 21.76 -23.59
C LYS A 741 -7.73 23.13 -23.44
N MET A 742 -7.40 23.75 -24.57
CA MET A 742 -6.80 25.07 -24.62
C MET A 742 -7.58 25.94 -25.59
N PHE A 743 -7.57 27.22 -25.31
CA PHE A 743 -8.26 28.27 -26.03
C PHE A 743 -7.25 29.33 -26.45
N GLN A 744 -7.65 30.17 -27.39
CA GLN A 744 -6.83 31.29 -27.83
C GLN A 744 -7.53 32.58 -27.43
N ALA A 745 -6.92 33.35 -26.53
CA ALA A 745 -7.36 34.71 -26.21
C ALA A 745 -6.56 35.72 -27.06
N THR A 746 -7.07 36.94 -27.19
CA THR A 746 -6.43 37.99 -27.99
C THR A 746 -6.06 39.18 -27.10
N VAL A 747 -4.85 39.72 -27.23
CA VAL A 747 -4.42 40.85 -26.39
C VAL A 747 -5.20 42.12 -26.74
N LEU A 748 -5.75 42.78 -25.73
CA LEU A 748 -6.40 44.09 -25.82
C LEU A 748 -5.42 45.22 -25.49
N SER A 749 -4.73 45.14 -24.34
CA SER A 749 -3.70 46.09 -23.95
C SER A 749 -2.66 45.48 -23.00
N VAL A 750 -1.49 46.10 -22.96
CA VAL A 750 -0.41 45.82 -22.00
C VAL A 750 0.09 47.15 -21.44
N GLU A 751 -0.10 47.36 -20.14
CA GLU A 751 0.14 48.65 -19.48
C GLU A 751 1.07 48.48 -18.28
N ASN A 752 2.04 49.39 -18.10
CA ASN A 752 2.92 49.34 -16.92
C ASN A 752 2.25 50.00 -15.71
N LEU A 753 2.11 49.26 -14.61
CA LEU A 753 1.49 49.71 -13.36
C LEU A 753 2.49 50.37 -12.39
N GLN A 754 3.78 50.32 -12.70
CA GLN A 754 4.82 50.95 -11.89
C GLN A 754 5.26 52.27 -12.51
N SER A 755 5.81 53.15 -11.68
CA SER A 755 6.43 54.40 -12.15
C SER A 755 7.52 54.11 -13.19
N SER A 756 7.66 54.97 -14.21
CA SER A 756 8.76 54.91 -15.17
C SER A 756 10.15 55.06 -14.54
N LYS A 757 10.21 55.54 -13.29
CA LYS A 757 11.44 55.62 -12.47
C LYS A 757 11.78 54.31 -11.74
N SER A 758 10.90 53.32 -11.76
CA SER A 758 11.14 52.01 -11.14
C SER A 758 12.22 51.22 -11.89
N THR A 759 13.06 50.49 -11.16
CA THR A 759 14.03 49.54 -11.73
C THR A 759 13.40 48.19 -12.10
N ARG A 760 12.12 48.00 -11.78
CA ARG A 760 11.31 46.81 -12.09
C ARG A 760 10.09 47.24 -12.93
N ALA A 761 9.40 46.26 -13.50
CA ALA A 761 8.12 46.46 -14.13
C ALA A 761 7.08 45.45 -13.63
N THR A 762 5.86 45.92 -13.43
CA THR A 762 4.67 45.08 -13.23
C THR A 762 3.63 45.57 -14.23
N ILE A 763 3.10 44.67 -15.05
CA ILE A 763 2.20 45.01 -16.15
C ILE A 763 0.78 44.53 -15.87
N LEU A 764 -0.21 45.30 -16.33
CA LEU A 764 -1.59 44.88 -16.52
C LEU A 764 -1.74 44.38 -17.96
N VAL A 765 -2.10 43.12 -18.13
CA VAL A 765 -2.42 42.53 -19.43
C VAL A 765 -3.92 42.33 -19.51
N ARG A 766 -4.57 42.86 -20.54
CA ARG A 766 -6.00 42.64 -20.83
C ARG A 766 -6.14 41.73 -22.04
N LEU A 767 -6.95 40.69 -21.91
CA LEU A 767 -7.18 39.68 -22.94
C LEU A 767 -8.67 39.61 -23.27
N ASP A 768 -9.01 39.56 -24.54
CA ASP A 768 -10.34 39.24 -25.05
C ASP A 768 -10.50 37.72 -25.15
N THR A 769 -11.61 37.21 -24.60
CA THR A 769 -11.98 35.79 -24.65
C THR A 769 -12.73 35.42 -25.94
N GLU A 770 -13.14 36.40 -26.74
CA GLU A 770 -13.93 36.24 -27.97
C GLU A 770 -15.23 35.46 -27.73
N GLY A 771 -15.78 35.53 -26.51
CA GLY A 771 -17.01 34.82 -26.12
C GLY A 771 -16.88 33.29 -26.00
N GLN A 772 -15.64 32.75 -25.96
CA GLN A 772 -15.41 31.31 -25.84
C GLN A 772 -15.88 30.77 -24.47
N GLU A 773 -16.82 29.82 -24.45
CA GLU A 773 -17.37 29.23 -23.21
C GLU A 773 -16.30 28.65 -22.28
N GLY A 774 -15.23 28.08 -22.83
CA GLY A 774 -14.15 27.48 -22.05
C GLY A 774 -13.21 28.48 -21.35
N LEU A 775 -13.40 29.78 -21.55
CA LEU A 775 -12.69 30.85 -20.87
C LEU A 775 -13.54 31.58 -19.83
N GLN A 776 -14.72 31.05 -19.49
CA GLN A 776 -15.49 31.54 -18.35
C GLN A 776 -14.76 31.28 -17.04
N TYR A 777 -14.81 32.26 -16.13
CA TYR A 777 -14.10 32.22 -14.86
C TYR A 777 -14.88 32.97 -13.77
N GLN A 778 -14.50 32.79 -12.51
CA GLN A 778 -14.99 33.57 -11.37
C GLN A 778 -13.85 34.33 -10.70
N PRO A 779 -14.11 35.48 -10.02
CA PRO A 779 -13.09 36.17 -9.24
C PRO A 779 -12.38 35.21 -8.28
N GLY A 780 -11.06 35.16 -8.37
CA GLY A 780 -10.21 34.24 -7.59
C GLY A 780 -9.61 33.09 -8.41
N ASP A 781 -10.20 32.75 -9.55
CA ASP A 781 -9.66 31.72 -10.46
C ASP A 781 -8.33 32.16 -11.11
N HIS A 782 -7.59 31.19 -11.66
CA HIS A 782 -6.33 31.42 -12.37
C HIS A 782 -6.47 31.17 -13.88
N ILE A 783 -5.57 31.78 -14.66
CA ILE A 783 -5.35 31.43 -16.07
C ILE A 783 -4.00 30.75 -16.22
N GLY A 784 -3.96 29.63 -16.93
CA GLY A 784 -2.74 28.97 -17.38
C GLY A 784 -2.36 29.44 -18.78
N ILE A 785 -1.21 30.09 -18.93
CA ILE A 785 -0.73 30.66 -20.20
C ILE A 785 0.44 29.84 -20.73
N CYS A 786 0.40 29.48 -22.02
CA CYS A 786 1.48 28.77 -22.69
C CYS A 786 2.37 29.74 -23.48
N PRO A 787 3.53 30.17 -22.93
CA PRO A 787 4.40 31.11 -23.63
C PRO A 787 5.27 30.39 -24.68
N PRO A 788 5.68 31.09 -25.76
CA PRO A 788 6.82 30.69 -26.55
C PRO A 788 8.13 31.11 -25.87
N ASN A 789 9.23 30.49 -26.30
CA ASN A 789 10.57 30.91 -25.90
C ASN A 789 11.05 32.09 -26.75
N ARG A 790 11.99 32.86 -26.21
CA ARG A 790 12.51 34.04 -26.89
C ARG A 790 13.18 33.65 -28.23
N PRO A 791 12.78 34.23 -29.38
CA PRO A 791 13.27 33.79 -30.70
C PRO A 791 14.80 33.74 -30.81
N GLY A 792 15.50 34.78 -30.35
CA GLY A 792 16.97 34.81 -30.39
C GLY A 792 17.66 33.72 -29.57
N LEU A 793 17.04 33.21 -28.49
CA LEU A 793 17.58 32.06 -27.74
C LEU A 793 17.40 30.76 -28.52
N VAL A 794 16.24 30.60 -29.15
CA VAL A 794 15.89 29.44 -29.98
C VAL A 794 16.80 29.36 -31.20
N GLU A 795 16.97 30.46 -31.92
CA GLU A 795 17.84 30.57 -33.10
C GLU A 795 19.31 30.29 -32.76
N ALA A 796 19.82 30.83 -31.66
CA ALA A 796 21.17 30.57 -31.18
C ALA A 796 21.37 29.08 -30.82
N LEU A 797 20.40 28.46 -30.17
CA LEU A 797 20.47 27.03 -29.84
C LEU A 797 20.38 26.13 -31.08
N LEU A 798 19.53 26.48 -32.04
CA LEU A 798 19.38 25.76 -33.31
C LEU A 798 20.63 25.88 -34.18
N SER A 799 21.20 27.08 -34.33
CA SER A 799 22.45 27.28 -35.08
C SER A 799 23.61 26.46 -34.51
N ARG A 800 23.65 26.28 -33.19
CA ARG A 800 24.67 25.48 -32.51
C ARG A 800 24.49 23.96 -32.67
N SER A 801 23.23 23.49 -32.75
CA SER A 801 22.89 22.06 -32.67
C SER A 801 22.52 21.45 -34.02
N ILE A 802 22.00 22.25 -34.96
CA ILE A 802 21.43 21.80 -36.25
C ILE A 802 21.62 22.89 -37.34
N PRO A 803 22.82 23.04 -37.91
CA PRO A 803 23.03 24.01 -39.00
C PRO A 803 22.16 23.65 -40.22
N GLY A 804 21.25 24.55 -40.64
CA GLY A 804 20.48 24.40 -41.88
C GLY A 804 19.08 23.78 -41.78
N LEU A 805 18.49 23.61 -40.59
CA LEU A 805 17.11 23.11 -40.46
C LEU A 805 16.08 24.21 -40.81
N THR A 806 15.57 24.20 -42.03
CA THR A 806 14.53 25.13 -42.54
C THR A 806 13.17 24.47 -42.78
N GLN A 807 13.00 23.17 -42.48
CA GLN A 807 11.78 22.40 -42.79
C GLN A 807 11.23 21.59 -41.59
N TRP A 808 9.90 21.44 -41.56
CA TRP A 808 9.09 20.74 -40.54
C TRP A 808 9.30 19.21 -40.59
N VAL A 809 9.19 18.52 -39.44
CA VAL A 809 9.53 17.10 -39.31
C VAL A 809 8.50 16.33 -38.45
N LYS A 810 8.08 15.12 -38.87
CA LYS A 810 7.29 14.14 -38.08
C LYS A 810 8.11 12.88 -37.76
N ASP A 811 7.77 12.19 -36.67
CA ASP A 811 8.04 10.75 -36.45
C ASP A 811 6.70 10.11 -36.00
N PRO A 812 6.22 9.01 -36.62
CA PRO A 812 4.92 8.40 -36.28
C PRO A 812 4.84 7.74 -34.89
N ALA A 813 5.95 7.61 -34.17
CA ALA A 813 5.94 7.19 -32.78
C ALA A 813 7.13 7.83 -32.06
N LEU A 814 6.87 8.63 -31.02
CA LEU A 814 7.89 9.32 -30.21
C LEU A 814 8.51 10.56 -30.89
N LEU A 815 7.69 11.55 -31.22
CA LEU A 815 8.19 12.92 -31.17
C LEU A 815 8.24 13.37 -29.71
N PRO A 816 9.36 13.94 -29.27
CA PRO A 816 9.46 14.57 -27.99
C PRO A 816 9.36 16.08 -28.22
N LYS A 817 8.10 16.50 -28.17
CA LYS A 817 7.64 17.45 -27.16
C LYS A 817 8.66 18.58 -26.87
N CYS A 818 8.81 19.48 -27.83
CA CYS A 818 9.89 20.46 -27.89
C CYS A 818 9.64 21.66 -26.97
N SER A 819 10.63 21.97 -26.13
CA SER A 819 10.69 23.18 -25.30
C SER A 819 12.08 23.75 -25.42
N LEU A 820 12.29 24.73 -26.29
CA LEU A 820 13.57 25.43 -26.38
C LEU A 820 13.61 26.59 -25.38
N ALA A 821 13.36 26.31 -24.10
CA ALA A 821 13.93 27.07 -22.99
C ALA A 821 14.20 26.16 -21.80
N CYS A 822 15.45 26.20 -21.36
CA CYS A 822 15.82 25.84 -20.01
C CYS A 822 16.03 27.16 -19.27
N THR A 823 15.12 27.50 -18.38
CA THR A 823 15.39 28.37 -17.21
C THR A 823 14.35 28.03 -16.16
N GLU A 824 14.84 27.43 -15.06
CA GLU A 824 14.25 27.18 -13.72
C GLU A 824 14.56 25.76 -13.24
N ASP A 825 14.35 24.73 -14.08
CA ASP A 825 14.61 23.33 -13.74
C ASP A 825 15.96 22.82 -14.27
N GLY A 826 17.04 23.12 -13.55
CA GLY A 826 18.42 22.74 -13.92
C GLY A 826 18.70 21.23 -13.89
N GLU A 827 18.14 20.45 -14.82
CA GLU A 827 18.41 19.00 -15.01
C GLU A 827 19.08 18.65 -16.35
N THR A 828 19.11 19.59 -17.31
CA THR A 828 19.68 19.39 -18.65
C THR A 828 21.16 18.92 -18.69
N PRO A 829 22.06 19.37 -17.80
CA PRO A 829 23.47 18.98 -17.87
C PRO A 829 23.76 17.54 -17.43
N ARG A 830 22.90 16.91 -16.62
CA ARG A 830 23.10 15.53 -16.13
C ARG A 830 22.46 14.44 -17.00
N ARG A 831 21.37 14.78 -17.70
CA ARG A 831 20.66 13.85 -18.60
C ARG A 831 21.45 13.59 -19.90
N LEU A 832 22.32 14.52 -20.26
CA LEU A 832 23.43 14.31 -21.19
C LEU A 832 24.50 13.48 -20.48
N SER A 833 24.39 12.16 -20.56
CA SER A 833 25.41 11.26 -20.02
C SER A 833 26.81 11.57 -20.61
N PRO A 834 27.91 11.27 -19.88
CA PRO A 834 29.29 11.63 -20.25
C PRO A 834 29.76 11.14 -21.63
N GLY A 835 29.06 10.22 -22.29
CA GLY A 835 29.50 9.59 -23.53
C GLY A 835 29.72 10.53 -24.73
N GLY A 836 29.21 11.77 -24.69
CA GLY A 836 29.53 12.81 -25.68
C GLY A 836 30.84 13.56 -25.36
N VAL A 837 31.08 13.84 -24.07
CA VAL A 837 32.27 14.55 -23.58
C VAL A 837 33.48 13.60 -23.46
N GLU A 838 33.26 12.33 -23.10
CA GLU A 838 34.26 11.26 -23.12
C GLU A 838 34.74 10.95 -24.55
N LYS A 839 33.85 11.01 -25.54
CA LYS A 839 34.25 10.86 -26.94
C LYS A 839 34.98 12.08 -27.47
N GLY A 840 34.59 13.30 -27.09
CA GLY A 840 35.33 14.51 -27.43
C GLY A 840 36.74 14.54 -26.83
N SER A 841 36.88 14.13 -25.57
CA SER A 841 38.19 14.04 -24.89
C SER A 841 39.07 12.90 -25.43
N GLN A 842 38.50 11.74 -25.79
CA GLN A 842 39.24 10.67 -26.47
C GLN A 842 39.62 11.01 -27.92
N GLN A 843 38.85 11.88 -28.59
CA GLN A 843 39.10 12.27 -29.97
C GLN A 843 40.08 13.46 -30.09
N ALA A 844 40.13 14.34 -29.08
CA ALA A 844 41.20 15.32 -28.91
C ALA A 844 42.57 14.65 -28.66
N ASN A 845 42.58 13.51 -27.96
CA ASN A 845 43.81 12.74 -27.70
C ASN A 845 44.37 11.98 -28.93
N ARG A 846 43.69 12.02 -30.09
CA ARG A 846 44.17 11.42 -31.36
C ARG A 846 44.86 12.41 -32.30
N GLN A 847 44.82 13.71 -32.00
CA GLN A 847 45.42 14.76 -32.83
C GLN A 847 46.50 15.52 -32.05
N GLY A 848 47.49 14.82 -31.49
CA GLY A 848 48.84 15.31 -31.15
C GLY A 848 49.12 16.78 -30.82
N GLN A 849 48.21 17.53 -30.19
CA GLN A 849 48.42 18.91 -29.75
C GLN A 849 48.44 18.93 -28.23
N GLU A 850 49.59 19.32 -27.69
CA GLU A 850 49.77 19.65 -26.28
C GLU A 850 48.77 20.74 -25.89
N VAL A 851 47.86 20.43 -24.97
CA VAL A 851 47.00 21.43 -24.34
C VAL A 851 47.66 21.88 -23.04
N PRO A 852 47.85 23.19 -22.79
CA PRO A 852 48.47 23.70 -21.58
C PRO A 852 47.70 23.26 -20.33
N SER A 853 48.44 23.00 -19.26
CA SER A 853 48.03 22.47 -17.95
C SER A 853 47.15 23.40 -17.10
N SER A 854 46.20 24.14 -17.70
CA SER A 854 45.28 25.05 -17.01
C SER A 854 43.78 24.75 -17.24
N LEU A 855 43.44 23.58 -17.80
CA LEU A 855 42.04 23.14 -17.89
C LEU A 855 41.50 22.69 -16.51
N PRO A 856 40.32 23.18 -16.06
CA PRO A 856 39.69 22.68 -14.84
C PRO A 856 39.24 21.21 -15.02
N PRO A 857 39.57 20.27 -14.11
CA PRO A 857 39.17 18.87 -14.21
C PRO A 857 37.82 18.57 -13.50
N PRO A 858 37.21 17.40 -13.75
CA PRO A 858 36.30 17.05 -14.83
C PRO A 858 34.80 17.33 -14.48
N CYS A 859 33.93 17.20 -15.49
CA CYS A 859 32.46 17.19 -15.48
C CYS A 859 31.73 17.22 -14.11
N PRO A 860 30.77 18.16 -13.88
CA PRO A 860 29.91 18.22 -12.68
C PRO A 860 29.12 16.93 -12.36
N SER A 861 29.12 15.93 -13.24
CA SER A 861 28.34 14.70 -13.07
C SER A 861 28.88 13.76 -11.99
N GLN A 862 30.16 13.85 -11.60
CA GLN A 862 30.77 12.91 -10.64
C GLN A 862 30.67 13.36 -9.17
N ASP A 863 30.46 14.65 -8.91
CA ASP A 863 30.29 15.20 -7.55
C ASP A 863 28.96 15.96 -7.44
N PRO A 864 27.95 15.40 -6.73
CA PRO A 864 26.64 16.03 -6.55
C PRO A 864 26.68 17.43 -5.94
N ARG A 865 27.65 17.71 -5.05
CA ARG A 865 27.77 19.04 -4.43
C ARG A 865 28.22 20.08 -5.42
N ARG A 866 29.26 19.78 -6.20
CA ARG A 866 29.74 20.66 -7.28
C ARG A 866 28.69 20.92 -8.35
N TYR A 867 27.87 19.92 -8.67
CA TYR A 867 26.73 20.12 -9.57
C TYR A 867 25.72 21.13 -9.03
N GLU A 868 25.30 20.97 -7.77
CA GLU A 868 24.34 21.86 -7.14
C GLU A 868 24.91 23.27 -6.99
N GLU A 869 26.18 23.43 -6.59
CA GLU A 869 26.85 24.73 -6.56
C GLU A 869 26.85 25.40 -7.94
N TRP A 870 27.29 24.69 -8.98
CA TRP A 870 27.33 25.21 -10.35
C TRP A 870 25.93 25.57 -10.88
N LYS A 871 24.93 24.70 -10.66
CA LYS A 871 23.53 24.89 -11.11
C LYS A 871 22.95 26.17 -10.55
N TRP A 872 23.05 26.37 -9.24
CA TRP A 872 22.40 27.50 -8.56
C TRP A 872 23.20 28.79 -8.65
N PHE A 873 24.53 28.72 -8.74
CA PHE A 873 25.37 29.92 -8.91
C PHE A 873 25.22 30.49 -10.34
N ARG A 874 25.18 29.62 -11.36
CA ARG A 874 25.13 30.05 -12.76
C ARG A 874 23.73 30.09 -13.36
N CYS A 875 22.78 29.33 -12.81
CA CYS A 875 21.44 29.12 -13.38
C CYS A 875 21.43 28.89 -14.91
N PRO A 876 22.33 28.04 -15.46
CA PRO A 876 22.65 28.11 -16.88
C PRO A 876 21.51 27.61 -17.77
N THR A 877 21.25 28.35 -18.85
CA THR A 877 20.46 27.89 -19.99
C THR A 877 21.19 26.79 -20.75
N LEU A 878 20.48 25.99 -21.55
CA LEU A 878 21.14 24.97 -22.37
C LEU A 878 22.15 25.58 -23.36
N LEU A 879 21.86 26.77 -23.89
CA LEU A 879 22.80 27.48 -24.77
C LEU A 879 24.10 27.79 -24.02
N GLU A 880 24.02 28.38 -22.83
CA GLU A 880 25.20 28.69 -22.00
C GLU A 880 25.99 27.43 -21.62
N VAL A 881 25.31 26.27 -21.45
CA VAL A 881 25.99 24.99 -21.26
C VAL A 881 26.78 24.58 -22.52
N LEU A 882 26.21 24.72 -23.72
CA LEU A 882 26.88 24.38 -24.98
C LEU A 882 28.00 25.35 -25.35
N GLU A 883 27.90 26.61 -24.90
CA GLU A 883 28.96 27.61 -25.00
C GLU A 883 30.09 27.34 -24.02
N GLN A 884 29.77 26.96 -22.77
CA GLN A 884 30.76 26.58 -21.76
C GLN A 884 31.51 25.29 -22.14
N PHE A 885 30.83 24.36 -22.82
CA PHE A 885 31.41 23.07 -23.24
C PHE A 885 31.39 22.93 -24.78
N PRO A 886 32.25 23.66 -25.50
CA PRO A 886 32.18 23.76 -26.96
C PRO A 886 32.46 22.44 -27.70
N SER A 887 33.12 21.48 -27.05
CA SER A 887 33.36 20.14 -27.61
C SER A 887 32.10 19.26 -27.69
N VAL A 888 30.98 19.68 -27.08
CA VAL A 888 29.72 18.93 -27.10
C VAL A 888 29.01 19.13 -28.44
N ALA A 889 29.02 18.09 -29.28
CA ALA A 889 28.18 18.02 -30.47
C ALA A 889 26.85 17.35 -30.12
N LEU A 890 25.75 18.09 -30.19
CA LEU A 890 24.44 17.64 -29.71
C LEU A 890 23.50 17.34 -30.89
N PRO A 891 23.17 16.06 -31.18
CA PRO A 891 22.29 15.73 -32.29
C PRO A 891 20.86 16.23 -32.09
N ALA A 892 20.23 16.74 -33.16
CA ALA A 892 18.83 17.19 -33.14
C ALA A 892 17.84 16.23 -32.46
N PRO A 893 17.84 14.90 -32.76
CA PRO A 893 16.87 14.01 -32.14
C PRO A 893 17.18 13.74 -30.66
N LEU A 894 18.43 13.94 -30.20
CA LEU A 894 18.76 13.88 -28.78
C LEU A 894 18.14 15.07 -28.05
N LEU A 895 18.33 16.27 -28.59
CA LEU A 895 17.79 17.51 -28.04
C LEU A 895 16.28 17.41 -27.86
N LEU A 896 15.59 17.04 -28.94
CA LEU A 896 14.16 16.89 -28.91
C LEU A 896 13.79 15.83 -27.86
N THR A 897 14.45 14.66 -27.81
CA THR A 897 14.02 13.49 -26.98
C THR A 897 14.21 13.62 -25.50
N GLN A 898 15.13 14.47 -25.07
CA GLN A 898 15.51 14.54 -23.67
C GLN A 898 15.07 15.84 -22.99
N LEU A 899 14.64 16.85 -23.75
CA LEU A 899 14.16 18.10 -23.16
C LEU A 899 12.79 17.89 -22.49
N PRO A 900 12.58 18.47 -21.30
CA PRO A 900 11.26 18.50 -20.66
C PRO A 900 10.30 19.36 -21.47
N LEU A 901 9.00 19.21 -21.21
CA LEU A 901 7.93 20.03 -21.80
C LEU A 901 7.87 21.44 -21.25
N LEU A 902 7.51 22.41 -22.09
CA LEU A 902 7.35 23.81 -21.72
C LEU A 902 6.05 23.92 -20.94
N GLN A 903 6.16 24.17 -19.65
CA GLN A 903 4.98 24.24 -18.78
C GLN A 903 4.25 25.58 -18.93
N PRO A 904 2.91 25.58 -18.89
CA PRO A 904 2.14 26.81 -18.76
C PRO A 904 2.49 27.52 -17.45
N ARG A 905 2.38 28.86 -17.44
CA ARG A 905 2.53 29.68 -16.23
C ARG A 905 1.15 30.15 -15.77
N TYR A 906 0.91 30.02 -14.48
CA TYR A 906 -0.36 30.42 -13.86
C TYR A 906 -0.29 31.87 -13.39
N TYR A 907 -1.38 32.61 -13.62
CA TYR A 907 -1.59 33.96 -13.12
C TYR A 907 -2.99 34.06 -12.51
N SER A 908 -3.11 34.65 -11.32
CA SER A 908 -4.43 34.95 -10.74
C SER A 908 -5.14 36.00 -11.58
N VAL A 909 -6.40 35.75 -11.92
CA VAL A 909 -7.19 36.67 -12.73
C VAL A 909 -7.51 37.91 -11.90
N SER A 910 -7.21 39.08 -12.46
CA SER A 910 -7.33 40.39 -11.81
C SER A 910 -8.47 41.25 -12.36
N SER A 911 -9.53 40.62 -12.86
CA SER A 911 -10.78 41.25 -13.31
C SER A 911 -12.00 40.50 -12.80
N ALA A 912 -13.13 41.19 -12.64
CA ALA A 912 -14.43 40.54 -12.45
C ALA A 912 -15.19 40.42 -13.80
N PRO A 913 -15.74 39.23 -14.13
CA PRO A 913 -16.49 39.04 -15.38
C PRO A 913 -17.81 39.84 -15.39
N SER A 914 -18.32 40.22 -14.22
CA SER A 914 -19.48 41.09 -14.05
C SER A 914 -19.20 42.54 -14.48
N THR A 915 -17.97 43.01 -14.28
CA THR A 915 -17.53 44.36 -14.67
C THR A 915 -16.99 44.39 -16.10
N TYR A 916 -16.25 43.35 -16.50
CA TYR A 916 -15.66 43.23 -17.84
C TYR A 916 -16.10 41.93 -18.53
N PRO A 917 -17.33 41.86 -19.05
CA PRO A 917 -17.81 40.67 -19.74
C PRO A 917 -16.95 40.36 -20.97
N GLY A 918 -16.45 39.13 -21.04
CA GLY A 918 -15.61 38.69 -22.16
C GLY A 918 -14.14 39.08 -22.06
N GLU A 919 -13.69 39.78 -21.00
CA GLU A 919 -12.28 40.12 -20.81
C GLU A 919 -11.64 39.37 -19.61
N ILE A 920 -10.36 39.07 -19.71
CA ILE A 920 -9.52 38.54 -18.63
C ILE A 920 -8.33 39.47 -18.41
N HIS A 921 -8.17 39.97 -17.18
CA HIS A 921 -7.06 40.84 -16.82
C HIS A 921 -6.03 40.10 -15.96
N LEU A 922 -4.76 40.45 -16.10
CA LEU A 922 -3.64 39.83 -15.37
C LEU A 922 -2.70 40.87 -14.82
N THR A 923 -2.24 40.67 -13.59
CA THR A 923 -1.22 41.52 -12.95
C THR A 923 0.11 40.77 -12.90
N VAL A 924 1.03 41.09 -13.81
CA VAL A 924 2.23 40.28 -14.08
C VAL A 924 3.49 41.02 -13.70
N ALA A 925 4.27 40.50 -12.74
CA ALA A 925 5.62 40.98 -12.47
C ALA A 925 6.58 40.51 -13.57
N VAL A 926 7.25 41.45 -14.23
CA VAL A 926 8.23 41.14 -15.29
C VAL A 926 9.53 40.68 -14.63
N LEU A 927 9.90 39.42 -14.87
CA LEU A 927 11.06 38.79 -14.24
C LEU A 927 12.31 38.97 -15.12
N ALA A 928 13.28 39.71 -14.60
CA ALA A 928 14.63 39.79 -15.15
C ALA A 928 15.64 39.85 -14.00
N TYR A 929 16.66 39.00 -14.01
CA TYR A 929 17.67 38.91 -12.96
C TYR A 929 19.04 38.59 -13.54
N ARG A 930 20.11 39.05 -12.90
CA ARG A 930 21.48 38.68 -13.28
C ARG A 930 21.91 37.44 -12.51
N THR A 931 22.53 36.48 -13.19
CA THR A 931 23.12 35.29 -12.55
C THR A 931 24.42 35.64 -11.81
N GLN A 932 25.08 34.65 -11.18
CA GLN A 932 26.38 34.83 -10.51
C GLN A 932 26.38 35.99 -9.51
N ASP A 933 25.39 35.99 -8.62
CA ASP A 933 25.19 37.00 -7.58
C ASP A 933 25.14 38.45 -8.10
N GLY A 934 24.59 38.65 -9.29
CA GLY A 934 24.41 39.96 -9.90
C GLY A 934 25.50 40.37 -10.89
N LEU A 935 26.58 39.59 -11.00
CA LEU A 935 27.73 39.87 -11.88
C LEU A 935 27.63 39.18 -13.25
N GLY A 936 26.73 38.21 -13.39
CA GLY A 936 26.56 37.40 -14.59
C GLY A 936 25.64 38.02 -15.66
N PRO A 937 25.38 37.25 -16.74
CA PRO A 937 24.43 37.63 -17.78
C PRO A 937 23.00 37.80 -17.24
N LEU A 938 22.21 38.58 -17.96
CA LEU A 938 20.81 38.82 -17.64
C LEU A 938 19.94 37.65 -18.13
N HIS A 939 19.19 37.07 -17.21
CA HIS A 939 18.22 36.01 -17.44
C HIS A 939 16.80 36.56 -17.33
N TYR A 940 15.91 36.02 -18.15
CA TYR A 940 14.55 36.53 -18.35
C TYR A 940 13.54 35.44 -18.04
N GLY A 941 12.48 35.77 -17.29
CA GLY A 941 11.35 34.86 -17.11
C GLY A 941 10.61 34.66 -18.42
N VAL A 942 10.42 33.41 -18.84
CA VAL A 942 9.88 33.08 -20.18
C VAL A 942 8.52 33.73 -20.42
N CYS A 943 7.54 33.47 -19.55
CA CYS A 943 6.17 33.95 -19.75
C CYS A 943 6.03 35.46 -19.51
N SER A 944 6.58 35.97 -18.41
CA SER A 944 6.38 37.37 -18.02
C SER A 944 7.05 38.35 -18.98
N THR A 945 8.21 38.00 -19.54
CA THR A 945 8.88 38.85 -20.54
C THR A 945 8.23 38.75 -21.91
N TRP A 946 7.70 37.58 -22.29
CA TRP A 946 6.88 37.45 -23.49
C TRP A 946 5.62 38.31 -23.41
N LEU A 947 4.85 38.21 -22.32
CA LEU A 947 3.64 39.02 -22.09
C LEU A 947 3.92 40.53 -22.14
N SER A 948 5.08 40.96 -21.63
CA SER A 948 5.48 42.39 -21.65
C SER A 948 5.76 42.95 -23.04
N GLN A 949 5.93 42.10 -24.05
CA GLN A 949 6.27 42.49 -25.42
C GLN A 949 5.10 42.38 -26.39
N LEU A 950 3.95 41.85 -25.93
CA LEU A 950 2.77 41.67 -26.77
C LEU A 950 2.12 43.00 -27.12
N LYS A 951 1.48 43.03 -28.29
CA LYS A 951 0.73 44.16 -28.83
C LYS A 951 -0.76 43.80 -28.96
N PRO A 952 -1.65 44.81 -29.02
CA PRO A 952 -3.05 44.55 -29.29
C PRO A 952 -3.23 43.71 -30.56
N GLY A 953 -4.05 42.65 -30.47
CA GLY A 953 -4.29 41.69 -31.55
C GLY A 953 -3.39 40.43 -31.52
N ASP A 954 -2.36 40.37 -30.68
CA ASP A 954 -1.52 39.18 -30.59
C ASP A 954 -2.27 38.02 -29.90
N PRO A 955 -2.13 36.76 -30.39
CA PRO A 955 -2.80 35.60 -29.81
C PRO A 955 -2.07 35.04 -28.59
N VAL A 956 -2.83 34.62 -27.58
CA VAL A 956 -2.36 34.04 -26.32
C VAL A 956 -3.02 32.68 -26.08
N PRO A 957 -2.28 31.57 -26.23
CA PRO A 957 -2.81 30.24 -25.91
C PRO A 957 -2.94 30.06 -24.39
N CYS A 958 -4.15 29.78 -23.91
CA CYS A 958 -4.47 29.75 -22.50
C CYS A 958 -5.62 28.80 -22.13
N PHE A 959 -5.83 28.60 -20.83
CA PHE A 959 -6.99 27.89 -20.27
C PHE A 959 -7.27 28.39 -18.83
N ILE A 960 -8.51 28.25 -18.36
CA ILE A 960 -8.88 28.57 -16.98
C ILE A 960 -8.59 27.40 -16.04
N ARG A 961 -8.01 27.69 -14.88
CA ARG A 961 -7.91 26.79 -13.74
C ARG A 961 -8.76 27.36 -12.61
N ALA A 962 -9.84 26.68 -12.27
CA ALA A 962 -10.72 27.09 -11.19
C ALA A 962 -10.00 27.01 -9.84
N ALA A 963 -10.25 27.99 -8.96
CA ALA A 963 -9.71 28.06 -7.61
C ALA A 963 -10.87 28.19 -6.60
N PRO A 964 -11.68 27.12 -6.38
CA PRO A 964 -12.87 27.18 -5.55
C PRO A 964 -12.57 27.56 -4.10
N SER A 965 -11.37 27.22 -3.60
CA SER A 965 -10.91 27.57 -2.26
C SER A 965 -10.46 29.03 -2.11
N PHE A 966 -10.47 29.82 -3.18
CA PHE A 966 -10.04 31.22 -3.18
C PHE A 966 -11.09 32.13 -3.83
N ARG A 967 -12.37 31.92 -3.52
CA ARG A 967 -13.49 32.75 -3.99
C ARG A 967 -14.08 33.59 -2.87
N LEU A 968 -14.75 34.68 -3.23
CA LEU A 968 -15.53 35.46 -2.29
C LEU A 968 -16.61 34.59 -1.61
N PRO A 969 -16.96 34.87 -0.34
CA PRO A 969 -18.03 34.16 0.33
C PRO A 969 -19.36 34.38 -0.41
N PRO A 970 -20.21 33.34 -0.54
CA PRO A 970 -21.53 33.48 -1.16
C PRO A 970 -22.43 34.48 -0.43
N ASP A 971 -22.25 34.62 0.90
CA ASP A 971 -22.92 35.63 1.70
C ASP A 971 -22.12 36.95 1.69
N PRO A 972 -22.64 38.00 1.03
CA PRO A 972 -21.92 39.26 0.90
C PRO A 972 -21.87 40.06 2.21
N SER A 973 -22.64 39.69 3.25
CA SER A 973 -22.65 40.36 4.55
C SER A 973 -21.49 39.96 5.48
N LEU A 974 -20.71 38.95 5.10
CA LEU A 974 -19.56 38.49 5.89
C LEU A 974 -18.32 39.36 5.64
N PRO A 975 -17.63 39.83 6.70
CA PRO A 975 -16.43 40.65 6.57
C PRO A 975 -15.25 39.85 6.00
N CYS A 976 -14.45 40.49 5.15
CA CYS A 976 -13.29 39.89 4.49
C CYS A 976 -12.02 40.71 4.74
N ILE A 977 -10.93 40.05 5.18
CA ILE A 977 -9.59 40.63 5.29
C ILE A 977 -8.73 40.11 4.13
N LEU A 978 -8.22 41.01 3.29
CA LEU A 978 -7.45 40.69 2.10
C LEU A 978 -5.98 41.08 2.32
N VAL A 979 -5.06 40.11 2.30
CA VAL A 979 -3.63 40.32 2.57
C VAL A 979 -2.80 39.88 1.37
N GLY A 980 -2.12 40.81 0.72
CA GLY A 980 -1.33 40.46 -0.47
C GLY A 980 -0.39 41.55 -0.93
N PRO A 981 0.92 41.45 -0.66
CA PRO A 981 1.91 42.41 -1.15
C PRO A 981 2.29 42.16 -2.61
N GLY A 982 2.69 43.24 -3.31
CA GLY A 982 3.13 43.18 -4.69
C GLY A 982 2.06 42.59 -5.62
N THR A 983 2.42 41.62 -6.45
CA THR A 983 1.45 40.94 -7.34
C THR A 983 0.44 40.07 -6.59
N GLY A 984 0.60 39.86 -5.28
CA GLY A 984 -0.43 39.22 -4.45
C GLY A 984 -1.75 40.01 -4.40
N ILE A 985 -1.77 41.26 -4.87
CA ILE A 985 -3.00 42.04 -5.03
C ILE A 985 -3.87 41.58 -6.22
N ALA A 986 -3.33 40.77 -7.14
CA ALA A 986 -3.97 40.39 -8.39
C ALA A 986 -5.41 39.86 -8.23
N PRO A 987 -5.68 38.80 -7.45
CA PRO A 987 -7.05 38.29 -7.31
C PRO A 987 -7.98 39.27 -6.57
N PHE A 988 -7.43 40.10 -5.67
CA PHE A 988 -8.21 41.08 -4.93
C PHE A 988 -8.77 42.16 -5.84
N ARG A 989 -8.10 42.47 -6.96
CA ARG A 989 -8.66 43.36 -7.98
C ARG A 989 -9.97 42.85 -8.56
N GLY A 990 -10.07 41.55 -8.82
CA GLY A 990 -11.34 40.92 -9.19
C GLY A 990 -12.36 40.98 -8.05
N PHE A 991 -11.94 40.81 -6.80
CA PHE A 991 -12.86 40.86 -5.66
C PHE A 991 -13.49 42.23 -5.46
N TRP A 992 -12.70 43.31 -5.48
CA TRP A 992 -13.27 44.64 -5.27
C TRP A 992 -14.10 45.11 -6.46
N GLN A 993 -13.79 44.66 -7.68
CA GLN A 993 -14.63 44.90 -8.86
C GLN A 993 -15.99 44.18 -8.76
N GLU A 994 -16.00 42.93 -8.31
CA GLU A 994 -17.26 42.19 -8.09
C GLU A 994 -18.10 42.86 -7.01
N ARG A 995 -17.48 43.27 -5.88
CA ARG A 995 -18.20 44.00 -4.80
C ARG A 995 -18.72 45.36 -5.26
N LEU A 996 -17.97 46.05 -6.11
CA LEU A 996 -18.41 47.32 -6.69
C LEU A 996 -19.62 47.12 -7.61
N HIS A 997 -19.59 46.07 -8.45
CA HIS A 997 -20.73 45.69 -9.28
C HIS A 997 -21.96 45.28 -8.44
N ASP A 998 -21.76 44.55 -7.34
CA ASP A 998 -22.84 44.19 -6.41
C ASP A 998 -23.53 45.43 -5.82
N ILE A 999 -22.76 46.47 -5.47
CA ILE A 999 -23.29 47.74 -4.95
C ILE A 999 -24.03 48.51 -6.05
N GLU A 1000 -23.42 48.70 -7.21
CA GLU A 1000 -23.94 49.55 -8.28
C GLU A 1000 -25.11 48.94 -9.04
N SER A 1001 -24.96 47.68 -9.44
CA SER A 1001 -25.84 47.03 -10.42
C SER A 1001 -26.90 46.17 -9.74
N LYS A 1002 -26.57 45.55 -8.60
CA LYS A 1002 -27.50 44.68 -7.84
C LYS A 1002 -28.13 45.39 -6.64
N GLY A 1003 -27.65 46.58 -6.27
CA GLY A 1003 -28.16 47.35 -5.12
C GLY A 1003 -27.90 46.68 -3.76
N LEU A 1004 -26.96 45.73 -3.69
CA LEU A 1004 -26.62 45.03 -2.46
C LEU A 1004 -25.80 45.95 -1.54
N GLN A 1005 -25.88 45.71 -0.24
CA GLN A 1005 -25.06 46.39 0.78
C GLN A 1005 -24.10 45.38 1.41
N PRO A 1006 -22.99 45.02 0.72
CA PRO A 1006 -22.02 44.08 1.25
C PRO A 1006 -21.30 44.65 2.48
N ALA A 1007 -20.79 43.77 3.34
CA ALA A 1007 -19.89 44.21 4.42
C ALA A 1007 -18.59 44.78 3.81
N PRO A 1008 -18.12 45.96 4.25
CA PRO A 1008 -16.88 46.54 3.76
C PRO A 1008 -15.69 45.62 4.03
N MET A 1009 -14.82 45.46 3.04
CA MET A 1009 -13.60 44.64 3.16
C MET A 1009 -12.45 45.45 3.77
N THR A 1010 -11.46 44.76 4.33
CA THR A 1010 -10.21 45.37 4.81
C THR A 1010 -9.05 44.89 3.93
N LEU A 1011 -8.35 45.82 3.27
CA LEU A 1011 -7.18 45.51 2.43
C LEU A 1011 -5.88 45.81 3.16
N VAL A 1012 -4.99 44.82 3.23
CA VAL A 1012 -3.62 44.92 3.74
C VAL A 1012 -2.66 44.68 2.58
N PHE A 1013 -2.26 45.78 1.94
CA PHE A 1013 -1.32 45.76 0.82
C PHE A 1013 0.11 46.00 1.28
N GLY A 1014 1.09 45.62 0.46
CA GLY A 1014 2.49 45.94 0.73
C GLY A 1014 3.32 46.12 -0.52
N CYS A 1015 4.16 47.14 -0.54
CA CYS A 1015 5.07 47.43 -1.65
C CYS A 1015 6.42 47.97 -1.13
N ARG A 1016 7.30 48.44 -2.03
CA ARG A 1016 8.61 48.97 -1.64
C ARG A 1016 8.48 50.44 -1.25
N CYS A 1017 7.94 51.25 -2.15
CA CYS A 1017 7.84 52.69 -2.00
C CYS A 1017 6.51 53.18 -2.59
N SER A 1018 5.85 54.09 -1.88
CA SER A 1018 4.55 54.67 -2.23
C SER A 1018 4.49 55.31 -3.63
N GLN A 1019 5.60 55.87 -4.12
CA GLN A 1019 5.68 56.54 -5.42
C GLN A 1019 6.13 55.65 -6.58
N LEU A 1020 6.64 54.44 -6.31
CA LEU A 1020 7.27 53.59 -7.33
C LEU A 1020 6.40 52.39 -7.70
N ASP A 1021 5.90 51.65 -6.71
CA ASP A 1021 5.29 50.34 -6.90
C ASP A 1021 3.98 50.14 -6.12
N HIS A 1022 3.26 51.23 -5.85
CA HIS A 1022 1.91 51.19 -5.29
C HIS A 1022 0.87 50.83 -6.36
N LEU A 1023 0.78 49.55 -6.69
CA LEU A 1023 -0.11 49.02 -7.73
C LEU A 1023 -1.58 49.39 -7.46
N TYR A 1024 -2.30 49.83 -8.49
CA TYR A 1024 -3.73 50.14 -8.45
C TYR A 1024 -4.15 51.18 -7.39
N ARG A 1025 -3.24 52.07 -6.97
CA ARG A 1025 -3.50 53.06 -5.92
C ARG A 1025 -4.80 53.85 -6.15
N ASP A 1026 -5.01 54.34 -7.36
CA ASP A 1026 -6.16 55.17 -7.69
C ASP A 1026 -7.46 54.34 -7.73
N GLU A 1027 -7.43 53.11 -8.26
CA GLU A 1027 -8.58 52.18 -8.25
C GLU A 1027 -8.99 51.80 -6.83
N VAL A 1028 -8.02 51.54 -5.95
CA VAL A 1028 -8.28 51.18 -4.54
C VAL A 1028 -8.85 52.37 -3.78
N GLN A 1029 -8.37 53.59 -4.06
CA GLN A 1029 -8.90 54.81 -3.45
C GLN A 1029 -10.35 55.08 -3.89
N ASP A 1030 -10.67 54.88 -5.17
CA ASP A 1030 -12.06 54.94 -5.66
C ASP A 1030 -12.95 53.88 -5.00
N ALA A 1031 -12.52 52.63 -4.98
CA ALA A 1031 -13.26 51.54 -4.33
C ALA A 1031 -13.53 51.82 -2.84
N GLN A 1032 -12.59 52.46 -2.13
CA GLN A 1032 -12.77 52.88 -0.74
C GLN A 1032 -13.82 53.98 -0.61
N GLN A 1033 -13.79 55.02 -1.45
CA GLN A 1033 -14.78 56.11 -1.44
C GLN A 1033 -16.19 55.61 -1.72
N ARG A 1034 -16.30 54.52 -2.47
CA ARG A 1034 -17.56 53.90 -2.89
C ARG A 1034 -18.05 52.79 -1.96
N GLY A 1035 -17.39 52.63 -0.79
CA GLY A 1035 -17.85 51.75 0.28
C GLY A 1035 -17.44 50.29 0.15
N VAL A 1036 -16.64 49.91 -0.86
CA VAL A 1036 -16.14 48.53 -1.01
C VAL A 1036 -15.13 48.19 0.10
N PHE A 1037 -14.26 49.15 0.43
CA PHE A 1037 -13.28 49.01 1.50
C PHE A 1037 -13.64 49.88 2.70
N GLY A 1038 -13.68 49.29 3.89
CA GLY A 1038 -13.77 50.05 5.14
C GLY A 1038 -12.41 50.59 5.56
N ARG A 1039 -11.35 49.79 5.33
CA ARG A 1039 -9.96 50.15 5.65
C ARG A 1039 -9.01 49.66 4.57
N VAL A 1040 -8.03 50.50 4.23
CA VAL A 1040 -6.92 50.17 3.33
C VAL A 1040 -5.62 50.54 4.04
N LEU A 1041 -4.78 49.54 4.33
CA LEU A 1041 -3.50 49.69 5.01
C LEU A 1041 -2.38 49.22 4.08
N THR A 1042 -1.31 50.02 3.97
CA THR A 1042 -0.17 49.71 3.09
C THR A 1042 1.14 49.64 3.86
N ALA A 1043 1.81 48.50 3.79
CA ALA A 1043 3.15 48.32 4.33
C ALA A 1043 4.24 48.71 3.32
N PHE A 1044 5.12 49.65 3.69
CA PHE A 1044 6.25 50.04 2.86
C PHE A 1044 7.56 49.43 3.37
N SER A 1045 8.25 48.69 2.50
CA SER A 1045 9.47 47.96 2.88
C SER A 1045 10.78 48.69 2.59
N ARG A 1046 10.74 49.81 1.83
CA ARG A 1046 11.91 50.59 1.39
C ARG A 1046 11.60 52.09 1.26
N GLU A 1047 10.59 52.59 1.96
CA GLU A 1047 10.32 54.03 1.96
C GLU A 1047 11.46 54.76 2.67
N PRO A 1048 12.03 55.84 2.08
CA PRO A 1048 13.02 56.66 2.75
C PRO A 1048 12.49 57.16 4.11
N ASP A 1049 13.38 57.23 5.10
CA ASP A 1049 13.09 57.78 6.44
C ASP A 1049 11.98 57.07 7.24
N SER A 1050 11.57 55.87 6.80
CA SER A 1050 10.59 55.01 7.50
C SER A 1050 11.18 53.64 7.83
N PRO A 1051 10.77 53.01 8.95
CA PRO A 1051 11.18 51.65 9.25
C PRO A 1051 10.63 50.68 8.20
N LYS A 1052 11.38 49.60 7.97
CA LYS A 1052 10.99 48.54 7.04
C LYS A 1052 9.80 47.76 7.60
N THR A 1053 8.64 47.92 6.96
CA THR A 1053 7.39 47.33 7.41
C THR A 1053 6.87 46.31 6.39
N TYR A 1054 6.32 45.19 6.86
CA TYR A 1054 5.62 44.22 6.02
C TYR A 1054 4.16 44.05 6.45
N VAL A 1055 3.38 43.31 5.64
CA VAL A 1055 1.96 43.06 5.89
C VAL A 1055 1.70 42.36 7.23
N GLN A 1056 2.58 41.46 7.67
CA GLN A 1056 2.45 40.82 8.98
C GLN A 1056 2.73 41.77 10.15
N ASP A 1057 3.47 42.86 9.95
CA ASP A 1057 3.64 43.89 10.97
C ASP A 1057 2.34 44.67 11.13
N ILE A 1058 1.73 45.09 10.02
CA ILE A 1058 0.42 45.79 10.02
C ILE A 1058 -0.66 44.93 10.69
N LEU A 1059 -0.73 43.64 10.37
CA LEU A 1059 -1.68 42.73 11.01
C LEU A 1059 -1.52 42.71 12.53
N ARG A 1060 -0.27 42.69 13.01
CA ARG A 1060 0.05 42.64 14.44
C ARG A 1060 -0.19 43.96 15.15
N THR A 1061 0.19 45.09 14.55
CA THR A 1061 0.19 46.40 15.24
C THR A 1061 -1.11 47.17 15.08
N GLU A 1062 -1.82 47.01 13.96
CA GLU A 1062 -3.00 47.84 13.63
C GLU A 1062 -4.31 47.06 13.51
N LEU A 1063 -4.25 45.74 13.31
CA LEU A 1063 -5.42 44.90 13.03
C LEU A 1063 -5.60 43.71 13.99
N ALA A 1064 -4.81 43.56 15.05
CA ALA A 1064 -4.86 42.37 15.92
C ALA A 1064 -6.29 42.07 16.44
N ALA A 1065 -6.94 43.05 17.06
CA ALA A 1065 -8.31 42.94 17.55
C ALA A 1065 -9.33 42.69 16.42
N GLU A 1066 -9.13 43.30 15.24
CA GLU A 1066 -10.02 43.13 14.08
C GLU A 1066 -9.91 41.72 13.50
N VAL A 1067 -8.69 41.18 13.37
CA VAL A 1067 -8.43 39.80 12.92
C VAL A 1067 -9.12 38.80 13.84
N HIS A 1068 -8.97 38.96 15.16
CA HIS A 1068 -9.64 38.10 16.13
C HIS A 1068 -11.17 38.20 16.02
N ARG A 1069 -11.72 39.41 15.97
CA ARG A 1069 -13.16 39.64 15.82
C ARG A 1069 -13.72 39.01 14.54
N VAL A 1070 -13.09 39.26 13.39
CA VAL A 1070 -13.53 38.75 12.08
C VAL A 1070 -13.49 37.23 12.05
N LEU A 1071 -12.38 36.62 12.48
CA LEU A 1071 -12.20 35.17 12.37
C LEU A 1071 -12.93 34.37 13.45
N CYS A 1072 -12.99 34.85 14.69
CA CYS A 1072 -13.56 34.09 15.81
C CYS A 1072 -15.00 34.49 16.15
N LEU A 1073 -15.41 35.74 15.94
CA LEU A 1073 -16.72 36.25 16.39
C LEU A 1073 -17.72 36.45 15.25
N GLU A 1074 -17.29 37.02 14.12
CA GLU A 1074 -18.18 37.44 13.02
C GLU A 1074 -18.29 36.41 11.89
N ARG A 1075 -17.66 35.24 12.06
CA ARG A 1075 -17.58 34.19 11.04
C ARG A 1075 -17.03 34.67 9.68
N GLY A 1076 -16.26 35.76 9.67
CA GLY A 1076 -15.68 36.34 8.47
C GLY A 1076 -14.52 35.52 7.89
N HIS A 1077 -13.97 36.05 6.79
CA HIS A 1077 -13.00 35.37 5.94
C HIS A 1077 -11.67 36.13 5.89
N MET A 1078 -10.56 35.40 5.79
CA MET A 1078 -9.24 35.97 5.55
C MET A 1078 -8.61 35.34 4.31
N PHE A 1079 -8.14 36.18 3.39
CA PHE A 1079 -7.50 35.78 2.15
C PHE A 1079 -6.04 36.24 2.15
N VAL A 1080 -5.12 35.31 1.90
CA VAL A 1080 -3.68 35.57 1.83
C VAL A 1080 -3.18 35.16 0.46
N CYS A 1081 -2.62 36.11 -0.30
CA CYS A 1081 -2.15 35.85 -1.67
C CYS A 1081 -0.71 36.33 -1.87
N GLY A 1082 0.11 35.50 -2.51
CA GLY A 1082 1.46 35.86 -2.97
C GLY A 1082 2.54 34.85 -2.60
N ASP A 1083 3.66 35.36 -2.10
CA ASP A 1083 4.85 34.56 -1.82
C ASP A 1083 4.70 33.61 -0.64
N VAL A 1084 5.28 32.41 -0.73
CA VAL A 1084 5.19 31.38 0.32
C VAL A 1084 5.82 31.82 1.65
N THR A 1085 6.91 32.57 1.64
CA THR A 1085 7.55 33.06 2.88
C THR A 1085 6.72 34.14 3.55
N MET A 1086 6.05 34.97 2.74
CA MET A 1086 5.11 35.96 3.23
C MET A 1086 3.89 35.29 3.86
N ALA A 1087 3.26 34.33 3.17
CA ALA A 1087 2.09 33.62 3.68
C ALA A 1087 2.41 32.87 4.98
N THR A 1088 3.58 32.22 5.07
CA THR A 1088 4.05 31.57 6.29
C THR A 1088 4.17 32.57 7.45
N SER A 1089 4.72 33.77 7.18
CA SER A 1089 4.87 34.82 8.19
C SER A 1089 3.51 35.38 8.63
N VAL A 1090 2.57 35.55 7.69
CA VAL A 1090 1.19 35.96 7.99
C VAL A 1090 0.48 34.92 8.85
N LEU A 1091 0.59 33.64 8.51
CA LEU A 1091 0.02 32.54 9.28
C LEU A 1091 0.52 32.53 10.73
N GLN A 1092 1.82 32.62 10.94
CA GLN A 1092 2.44 32.68 12.27
C GLN A 1092 1.98 33.92 13.06
N THR A 1093 1.85 35.06 12.39
CA THR A 1093 1.34 36.28 13.04
C THR A 1093 -0.12 36.12 13.42
N VAL A 1094 -0.97 35.58 12.55
CA VAL A 1094 -2.39 35.33 12.87
C VAL A 1094 -2.50 34.37 14.04
N GLN A 1095 -1.71 33.29 14.07
CA GLN A 1095 -1.68 32.36 15.19
C GLN A 1095 -1.36 33.06 16.52
N ARG A 1096 -0.36 33.96 16.54
CA ARG A 1096 -0.03 34.76 17.72
C ARG A 1096 -1.13 35.74 18.11
N ILE A 1097 -1.79 36.36 17.12
CA ILE A 1097 -2.93 37.26 17.35
C ILE A 1097 -4.06 36.48 18.02
N LEU A 1098 -4.43 35.31 17.50
CA LEU A 1098 -5.49 34.48 18.07
C LEU A 1098 -5.13 33.98 19.48
N ALA A 1099 -3.89 33.59 19.71
CA ALA A 1099 -3.42 33.22 21.05
C ALA A 1099 -3.55 34.38 22.05
N THR A 1100 -3.15 35.58 21.65
CA THR A 1100 -3.14 36.76 22.52
C THR A 1100 -4.54 37.33 22.75
N GLU A 1101 -5.29 37.61 21.68
CA GLU A 1101 -6.61 38.25 21.74
C GLU A 1101 -7.72 37.27 22.14
N GLY A 1102 -7.55 35.99 21.82
CA GLY A 1102 -8.50 34.92 22.13
C GLY A 1102 -8.21 34.18 23.44
N ASN A 1103 -7.16 34.58 24.17
CA ASN A 1103 -6.73 33.98 25.45
C ASN A 1103 -6.64 32.45 25.37
N MET A 1104 -5.89 31.95 24.39
CA MET A 1104 -5.68 30.52 24.12
C MET A 1104 -4.20 30.21 23.93
N GLU A 1105 -3.80 28.97 24.16
CA GLU A 1105 -2.42 28.55 23.93
C GLU A 1105 -2.06 28.58 22.43
N LEU A 1106 -0.76 28.68 22.13
CA LEU A 1106 -0.31 28.84 20.73
C LEU A 1106 -0.68 27.63 19.86
N ASP A 1107 -0.67 26.43 20.43
CA ASP A 1107 -1.10 25.20 19.75
C ASP A 1107 -2.62 25.18 19.51
N GLU A 1108 -3.43 25.63 20.48
CA GLU A 1108 -4.89 25.74 20.32
C GLU A 1108 -5.25 26.75 19.23
N ALA A 1109 -4.56 27.88 19.17
CA ALA A 1109 -4.70 28.86 18.08
C ALA A 1109 -4.33 28.25 16.72
N GLY A 1110 -3.34 27.35 16.69
CA GLY A 1110 -2.98 26.59 15.49
C GLY A 1110 -4.11 25.67 15.01
N ASP A 1111 -4.75 24.97 15.94
CA ASP A 1111 -5.88 24.09 15.67
C ASP A 1111 -7.11 24.89 15.18
N VAL A 1112 -7.39 26.06 15.76
CA VAL A 1112 -8.44 26.98 15.29
C VAL A 1112 -8.21 27.39 13.83
N ILE A 1113 -6.98 27.74 13.44
CA ILE A 1113 -6.66 28.06 12.05
C ILE A 1113 -6.86 26.83 11.14
N GLY A 1114 -6.50 25.63 11.62
CA GLY A 1114 -6.80 24.38 10.94
C GLY A 1114 -8.29 24.23 10.63
N VAL A 1115 -9.15 24.49 11.61
CA VAL A 1115 -10.62 24.48 11.44
C VAL A 1115 -11.09 25.57 10.48
N LEU A 1116 -10.51 26.77 10.51
CA LEU A 1116 -10.86 27.85 9.58
C LEU A 1116 -10.51 27.51 8.12
N ARG A 1117 -9.38 26.83 7.89
CA ARG A 1117 -8.98 26.34 6.56
C ARG A 1117 -9.93 25.26 6.04
N ASP A 1118 -10.43 24.39 6.92
CA ASP A 1118 -11.43 23.37 6.60
C ASP A 1118 -12.78 23.96 6.25
N GLN A 1119 -13.21 24.95 7.02
CA GLN A 1119 -14.46 25.67 6.81
C GLN A 1119 -14.42 26.60 5.59
N GLN A 1120 -13.30 26.65 4.83
CA GLN A 1120 -13.09 27.58 3.73
C GLN A 1120 -13.31 29.03 4.17
N ARG A 1121 -12.68 29.41 5.28
CA ARG A 1121 -12.71 30.76 5.85
C ARG A 1121 -11.32 31.39 5.99
N TYR A 1122 -10.27 30.57 5.97
CA TYR A 1122 -8.89 31.01 5.80
C TYR A 1122 -8.37 30.51 4.46
N HIS A 1123 -8.16 31.42 3.52
CA HIS A 1123 -7.87 31.15 2.12
C HIS A 1123 -6.44 31.54 1.78
N GLU A 1124 -5.73 30.69 1.05
CA GLU A 1124 -4.34 30.91 0.66
C GLU A 1124 -4.15 30.65 -0.83
N ASP A 1125 -3.60 31.63 -1.57
CA ASP A 1125 -3.21 31.51 -2.97
C ASP A 1125 -1.71 31.79 -3.10
N ILE A 1126 -0.91 30.71 -3.22
CA ILE A 1126 0.55 30.75 -3.05
C ILE A 1126 1.26 30.60 -4.40
N PHE A 1127 2.03 31.62 -4.79
CA PHE A 1127 2.75 31.66 -6.07
C PHE A 1127 4.10 30.91 -6.05
N GLY A 1128 4.51 30.42 -4.88
CA GLY A 1128 5.83 29.86 -4.62
C GLY A 1128 6.85 30.91 -4.17
N LEU A 1129 8.14 30.65 -4.44
CA LEU A 1129 9.27 31.53 -4.07
C LEU A 1129 9.45 32.67 -5.09
N THR A 1130 8.75 33.78 -4.86
CA THR A 1130 8.74 34.95 -5.76
C THR A 1130 9.38 36.20 -5.14
N LEU A 1131 9.53 36.23 -3.83
CA LEU A 1131 10.21 37.29 -3.09
C LEU A 1131 11.57 36.79 -2.59
N ARG A 1132 12.62 37.59 -2.84
CA ARG A 1132 13.99 37.33 -2.35
C ARG A 1132 14.52 35.93 -2.67
N THR A 1133 14.18 35.42 -3.85
CA THR A 1133 14.46 34.06 -4.28
C THR A 1133 15.91 33.63 -4.01
N GLN A 1134 16.88 34.48 -4.35
CA GLN A 1134 18.31 34.20 -4.15
C GLN A 1134 18.70 34.07 -2.66
N GLU A 1135 18.30 35.02 -1.81
CA GLU A 1135 18.60 35.03 -0.38
C GLU A 1135 17.95 33.83 0.33
N VAL A 1136 16.67 33.61 0.07
CA VAL A 1136 15.88 32.53 0.70
C VAL A 1136 16.39 31.16 0.26
N THR A 1137 16.63 30.97 -1.05
CA THR A 1137 17.14 29.71 -1.58
C THR A 1137 18.53 29.40 -1.04
N SER A 1138 19.43 30.39 -0.98
CA SER A 1138 20.78 30.21 -0.43
C SER A 1138 20.74 29.80 1.05
N ARG A 1139 19.91 30.47 1.85
CA ARG A 1139 19.73 30.14 3.28
C ARG A 1139 19.20 28.72 3.47
N ILE A 1140 18.12 28.35 2.77
CA ILE A 1140 17.51 27.02 2.90
C ILE A 1140 18.47 25.92 2.44
N ARG A 1141 19.22 26.16 1.35
CA ARG A 1141 20.21 25.19 0.86
C ARG A 1141 21.32 24.96 1.87
N THR A 1142 21.86 26.03 2.46
CA THR A 1142 22.90 25.94 3.50
C THR A 1142 22.40 25.12 4.70
N GLN A 1143 21.16 25.36 5.12
CA GLN A 1143 20.51 24.58 6.19
C GLN A 1143 20.30 23.11 5.80
N SER A 1144 19.79 22.82 4.60
CA SER A 1144 19.57 21.46 4.09
C SER A 1144 20.86 20.65 3.99
N PHE A 1145 21.95 21.25 3.50
CA PHE A 1145 23.26 20.57 3.44
C PHE A 1145 23.78 20.23 4.85
N SER A 1146 23.67 21.16 5.81
CA SER A 1146 24.08 20.91 7.19
C SER A 1146 23.30 19.77 7.86
N LEU A 1147 22.01 19.61 7.52
CA LEU A 1147 21.16 18.52 8.00
C LEU A 1147 21.54 17.17 7.39
N GLN A 1148 21.85 17.12 6.08
CA GLN A 1148 22.33 15.90 5.43
C GLN A 1148 23.67 15.43 6.00
N GLU A 1149 24.61 16.34 6.29
CA GLU A 1149 25.90 15.99 6.90
C GLU A 1149 25.73 15.43 8.32
N ARG A 1150 24.77 15.94 9.11
CA ARG A 1150 24.43 15.39 10.43
C ARG A 1150 23.83 13.98 10.34
N HIS A 1151 23.01 13.70 9.33
CA HIS A 1151 22.45 12.36 9.10
C HIS A 1151 23.49 11.33 8.65
N LEU A 1152 24.45 11.73 7.81
CA LEU A 1152 25.55 10.86 7.34
C LEU A 1152 26.56 10.51 8.45
N ARG A 1153 26.68 11.33 9.49
CA ARG A 1153 27.59 11.10 10.63
C ARG A 1153 27.03 10.24 11.76
N GLY A 1154 25.80 9.71 11.64
CA GLY A 1154 25.21 8.81 12.64
C GLY A 1154 25.04 9.49 14.02
N ALA A 1155 24.00 10.30 14.19
CA ALA A 1155 23.78 11.00 15.44
C ALA A 1155 23.32 10.06 16.57
N VAL A 1156 24.14 10.01 17.62
CA VAL A 1156 23.82 9.57 18.99
C VAL A 1156 22.72 10.50 19.57
N PRO A 1157 21.75 10.01 20.36
CA PRO A 1157 20.67 10.84 20.89
C PRO A 1157 21.18 11.79 21.99
N TRP A 1158 20.92 13.09 21.79
CA TRP A 1158 20.76 14.18 22.76
C TRP A 1158 21.58 14.18 24.07
N ALA A 1159 22.48 15.15 24.21
CA ALA A 1159 22.70 15.89 25.46
C ALA A 1159 23.52 17.15 25.11
N PHE A 1160 22.86 18.29 24.99
CA PHE A 1160 23.49 19.59 25.22
C PHE A 1160 22.47 20.46 25.92
N ASP A 1161 22.69 20.63 27.22
CA ASP A 1161 22.11 21.70 28.02
C ASP A 1161 22.43 23.07 27.38
N PRO A 1162 21.55 24.08 27.54
CA PRO A 1162 21.80 25.43 27.04
C PRO A 1162 23.05 26.03 27.72
N PRO A 1163 23.89 26.78 26.98
CA PRO A 1163 25.00 27.49 27.61
C PRO A 1163 24.44 28.58 28.54
N GLY A 1164 24.99 28.66 29.75
CA GLY A 1164 24.67 29.69 30.73
C GLY A 1164 25.02 31.10 30.24
N PRO A 1165 24.58 32.15 30.95
CA PRO A 1165 24.49 33.52 30.41
C PRO A 1165 25.82 34.25 30.19
N ASP A 1166 26.97 33.66 30.50
CA ASP A 1166 28.25 34.37 30.49
C ASP A 1166 29.27 33.70 29.57
N THR A 1167 29.26 34.06 28.29
CA THR A 1167 30.51 34.09 27.48
C THR A 1167 30.32 34.95 26.22
N PRO A 1168 31.23 35.91 25.93
CA PRO A 1168 31.09 36.83 24.81
C PRO A 1168 31.55 36.21 23.49
N GLY A 1169 30.78 36.43 22.42
CA GLY A 1169 31.08 35.92 21.08
C GLY A 1169 32.12 36.75 20.31
N PRO A 1170 32.74 36.16 19.27
CA PRO A 1170 33.29 36.89 18.13
C PRO A 1170 32.22 37.21 17.06
#